data_AF-A0A959SMN6-F1
#
_entry.id   AF-A0A959SMN6-F1
#
_cell.length_a   1.000
_cell.length_b   1.000
_cell.length_c   1.000
_cell.angle_alpha   90.00
_cell.angle_beta   90.00
_cell.angle_gamma   90.00
#
_symmetry.space_group_name_H-M   'P 1'
#
loop_
_entity.id
_entity.type
_entity.pdbx_description
1 polymer ?
#
loop_
_entity_poly.entity_id
_entity_poly.type
_entity_poly.pdbx_seq_one_letter_code
_entity_poly.pdbx_strand_id
1 'polypeptide(L)'
;VTYQVGQFAQDGTVVTEGDETVVSGSDALILRLLKATITNPRIPLWDLMMKNVYSLGAFQVNSENFRLELIYNNPVTGVDINYIPVAPVDQQPLLQTLALDRLDPNHAPNPDGWFDFVDGAATTGGTIQAQNGRVYFPVLEPFGSYLDQQLVGVDPLVKSTIVFQQLYDSTKTAAQNIPGLNRFRMKGSYRSASSDVIPLNSVNIPQGSVTVTAGGVRLIENQDYTVDYNLGRVRILNQGILESGTPINIALESNSLFSIQTKTLAGARFDYKINKDFVLGGTVMNLYERPLTQKVNVGEEPIRNTMLGVDANWQSRSQWITDMVDKLPFYATKAESNVNASMEGAYLIPGHSAAIGNAGTSYIDDFEGSVSVIDLRTQSLWFHASVPQGLPSLFPEGDLVNDLGAGYRRALLSWYVIDPLFFRQNDLTPSNIRNSSEIRSDNRQREVLEQEVFPNRQLAAGTPANIPVLDLSYYPAERGPYNYTPNLTDQGDLFTPEQNWAGITRRITTTDFEASNIETVQFWIMDPFFNASNSVGEPATNVDSQNSTGGDLYIDLGNISEDVLRDGRKAFENGLPNSADDVSAETSETTWGVVPTTQSVVNAFAIVQGDNSSNKFQDVGLDGLGSPASNIPGRDESLFFEDYLNVLDPGARNRWASDPSNDDYRFFRGDAYDAAGADILT
;
A
#
# COMPACT_ATOMS: atom_id res chain seq x y z
N VAL A 1 -1.61 -6.92 44.03
CA VAL A 1 -0.47 -6.09 43.58
C VAL A 1 -0.82 -5.64 42.17
N THR A 2 -0.92 -4.34 41.94
CA THR A 2 -1.17 -3.79 40.60
C THR A 2 0.18 -3.47 39.99
N TYR A 3 0.45 -4.00 38.80
CA TYR A 3 1.67 -3.71 38.04
C TYR A 3 1.34 -2.71 36.93
N GLN A 4 2.23 -1.75 36.70
CA GLN A 4 2.10 -0.74 35.65
C GLN A 4 3.41 -0.66 34.88
N VAL A 5 3.31 -0.56 33.55
CA VAL A 5 4.46 -0.39 32.66
C VAL A 5 4.14 0.74 31.69
N GLY A 6 4.69 1.93 31.96
CA GLY A 6 4.39 3.19 31.26
C GLY A 6 3.54 4.15 32.11
N GLN A 7 3.22 5.32 31.56
CA GLN A 7 2.42 6.36 32.21
C GLN A 7 1.06 6.53 31.54
N PHE A 8 -0.01 6.75 32.32
CA PHE A 8 -1.28 7.25 31.78
C PHE A 8 -1.27 8.78 31.68
N ALA A 9 -2.16 9.34 30.86
CA ALA A 9 -2.30 10.80 30.74
C ALA A 9 -2.64 11.49 32.08
N GLN A 10 -3.28 10.77 33.01
CA GLN A 10 -3.62 11.26 34.35
C GLN A 10 -2.44 11.18 35.34
N ASP A 11 -1.37 10.45 34.99
CA ASP A 11 -0.16 10.28 35.81
C ASP A 11 0.93 11.33 35.47
N GLY A 12 0.64 12.28 34.57
CA GLY A 12 1.58 13.31 34.12
C GLY A 12 2.01 14.28 35.22
N THR A 13 2.90 15.21 34.88
CA THR A 13 3.47 16.21 35.78
C THR A 13 2.36 17.12 36.32
N VAL A 14 2.07 16.98 37.61
CA VAL A 14 1.13 17.85 38.32
C VAL A 14 1.82 19.18 38.59
N VAL A 15 1.32 20.25 37.98
CA VAL A 15 1.74 21.63 38.25
C VAL A 15 0.68 22.28 39.11
N THR A 16 1.09 22.83 40.25
CA THR A 16 0.18 23.58 41.12
C THR A 16 0.23 25.06 40.70
N GLU A 17 -0.82 25.53 40.04
CA GLU A 17 -1.02 26.96 39.79
C GLU A 17 -2.00 27.52 40.84
N GLY A 18 -1.49 28.12 41.91
CA GLY A 18 -2.32 28.63 43.00
C GLY A 18 -2.95 27.52 43.86
N ASP A 19 -4.27 27.55 44.06
CA ASP A 19 -5.04 26.54 44.83
C ASP A 19 -5.57 25.38 43.96
N GLU A 20 -5.32 25.40 42.65
CA GLU A 20 -5.72 24.32 41.73
C GLU A 20 -4.51 23.49 41.29
N THR A 21 -4.67 22.17 41.37
CA THR A 21 -3.69 21.22 40.85
C THR A 21 -4.07 20.85 39.43
N VAL A 22 -3.28 21.29 38.45
CA VAL A 22 -3.49 21.04 37.03
C VAL A 22 -2.41 20.08 36.54
N VAL A 23 -2.79 19.02 35.84
CA VAL A 23 -1.81 18.16 35.16
C VAL A 23 -1.33 18.91 33.93
N SER A 24 -0.04 19.28 33.87
CA SER A 24 0.52 19.93 32.69
C SER A 24 0.63 18.93 31.54
N GLY A 25 0.00 19.24 30.42
CA GLY A 25 -0.04 18.40 29.22
C GLY A 25 1.13 18.59 28.25
N SER A 26 2.13 19.42 28.60
CA SER A 26 3.24 19.77 27.71
C SER A 26 4.46 18.84 27.81
N ASP A 27 4.56 18.02 28.86
CA ASP A 27 5.67 17.09 29.02
C ASP A 27 5.44 15.77 28.26
N ALA A 28 6.53 15.18 27.76
CA ALA A 28 6.47 13.92 27.05
C ALA A 28 6.09 12.76 27.99
N LEU A 29 5.06 11.99 27.62
CA LEU A 29 4.69 10.76 28.33
C LEU A 29 5.72 9.66 28.09
N ILE A 30 6.21 9.03 29.16
CA ILE A 30 7.12 7.89 29.08
C ILE A 30 6.30 6.61 28.93
N LEU A 31 6.34 6.04 27.72
CA LEU A 31 5.56 4.86 27.34
C LEU A 31 6.47 3.69 26.97
N ARG A 32 5.90 2.47 27.00
CA ARG A 32 6.58 1.29 26.46
C ARG A 32 6.44 1.25 24.95
N LEU A 33 7.56 1.29 24.24
CA LEU A 33 7.59 1.10 22.79
C LEU A 33 7.29 -0.36 22.43
N LEU A 34 6.31 -0.60 21.55
CA LEU A 34 5.97 -1.93 21.01
C LEU A 34 6.36 -2.11 19.54
N LYS A 35 6.44 -1.01 18.78
CA LYS A 35 6.88 -0.99 17.39
C LYS A 35 7.60 0.32 17.12
N ALA A 36 8.82 0.24 16.59
CA ALA A 36 9.61 1.39 16.18
C ALA A 36 9.28 1.79 14.74
N THR A 37 9.64 3.01 14.36
CA THR A 37 9.53 3.49 12.97
C THR A 37 10.39 2.64 12.03
N ILE A 38 11.61 2.32 12.44
CA ILE A 38 12.52 1.42 11.73
C ILE A 38 12.34 0.02 12.30
N THR A 39 11.91 -0.92 11.47
CA THR A 39 11.73 -2.31 11.86
C THR A 39 13.05 -3.04 11.68
N ASN A 40 13.65 -3.53 12.78
CA ASN A 40 14.90 -4.25 12.75
C ASN A 40 14.73 -5.61 13.47
N PRO A 41 14.88 -6.75 12.78
CA PRO A 41 14.73 -8.06 13.42
C PRO A 41 15.77 -8.37 14.50
N ARG A 42 16.88 -7.62 14.56
CA ARG A 42 17.97 -7.84 15.51
C ARG A 42 17.77 -7.17 16.87
N ILE A 43 16.77 -6.30 17.02
CA ILE A 43 16.50 -5.62 18.29
C ILE A 43 15.41 -6.38 19.08
N PRO A 44 15.46 -6.40 20.44
CA PRO A 44 14.48 -7.12 21.26
C PRO A 44 13.02 -6.70 21.07
N LEU A 45 12.79 -5.52 20.46
CA LEU A 45 11.45 -5.07 20.09
C LEU A 45 10.77 -6.02 19.09
N TRP A 46 11.56 -6.67 18.22
CA TRP A 46 11.08 -7.62 17.23
C TRP A 46 10.45 -8.86 17.89
N ASP A 47 10.96 -9.27 19.04
CA ASP A 47 10.46 -10.42 19.80
C ASP A 47 9.13 -10.13 20.49
N LEU A 48 8.78 -8.84 20.67
CA LEU A 48 7.46 -8.46 21.19
C LEU A 48 6.34 -8.65 20.16
N MET A 49 6.67 -8.73 18.87
CA MET A 49 5.69 -9.03 17.83
C MET A 49 5.30 -10.51 17.89
N MET A 50 4.02 -10.78 18.14
CA MET A 50 3.46 -12.13 18.05
C MET A 50 3.39 -12.59 16.59
N LYS A 51 4.07 -13.70 16.29
CA LYS A 51 4.15 -14.32 14.95
C LYS A 51 3.54 -15.73 14.91
N ASN A 52 2.77 -16.07 15.94
CA ASN A 52 2.12 -17.36 16.16
C ASN A 52 0.58 -17.30 15.98
N VAL A 53 0.08 -16.22 15.37
CA VAL A 53 -1.35 -15.95 15.20
C VAL A 53 -1.70 -15.94 13.72
N TYR A 54 -2.63 -16.80 13.31
CA TYR A 54 -3.00 -16.99 11.91
C TYR A 54 -4.48 -16.72 11.70
N SER A 55 -4.80 -15.86 10.73
CA SER A 55 -6.19 -15.54 10.37
C SER A 55 -6.76 -16.59 9.44
N LEU A 56 -7.96 -17.09 9.75
CA LEU A 56 -8.77 -17.94 8.86
C LEU A 56 -9.59 -17.12 7.86
N GLY A 57 -9.60 -15.79 7.97
CA GLY A 57 -10.49 -14.92 7.17
C GLY A 57 -11.97 -15.09 7.54
N ALA A 58 -12.25 -15.66 8.71
CA ALA A 58 -13.58 -16.02 9.17
C ALA A 58 -14.06 -15.11 10.31
N PHE A 59 -15.37 -15.02 10.49
CA PHE A 59 -15.98 -14.35 11.63
C PHE A 59 -16.96 -15.29 12.33
N GLN A 60 -17.04 -15.15 13.65
CA GLN A 60 -17.95 -15.93 14.50
C GLN A 60 -17.86 -17.45 14.22
N VAL A 61 -16.64 -17.97 14.29
CA VAL A 61 -16.36 -19.39 14.04
C VAL A 61 -17.05 -20.24 15.12
N ASN A 62 -17.89 -21.18 14.69
CA ASN A 62 -18.50 -22.15 15.58
C ASN A 62 -17.53 -23.32 15.84
N SER A 63 -17.51 -23.83 17.07
CA SER A 63 -16.77 -25.04 17.43
C SER A 63 -17.35 -26.29 16.77
N GLU A 64 -18.67 -26.31 16.54
CA GLU A 64 -19.34 -27.44 15.89
C GLU A 64 -18.87 -27.63 14.45
N ASN A 65 -18.43 -28.85 14.14
CA ASN A 65 -17.86 -29.22 12.83
C ASN A 65 -16.65 -28.36 12.42
N PHE A 66 -15.98 -27.71 13.38
CA PHE A 66 -14.67 -27.13 13.14
C PHE A 66 -13.66 -28.24 12.88
N ARG A 67 -12.92 -28.09 11.78
CA ARG A 67 -11.87 -29.01 11.36
C ARG A 67 -10.70 -28.16 10.95
N LEU A 68 -9.57 -28.34 11.62
CA LEU A 68 -8.30 -27.73 11.25
C LEU A 68 -7.26 -28.83 11.22
N GLU A 69 -6.50 -28.87 10.14
CA GLU A 69 -5.37 -29.76 9.92
C GLU A 69 -4.15 -28.91 9.61
N LEU A 70 -3.01 -29.32 10.14
CA LEU A 70 -1.71 -28.83 9.72
C LEU A 70 -1.08 -29.82 8.76
N ILE A 71 -0.60 -29.30 7.64
CA ILE A 71 -0.04 -30.07 6.54
C ILE A 71 1.39 -29.61 6.33
N TYR A 72 2.30 -30.56 6.12
CA TYR A 72 3.67 -30.37 5.71
C TYR A 72 3.87 -30.95 4.30
N ASN A 73 4.40 -30.14 3.39
CA ASN A 73 4.74 -30.60 2.04
C ASN A 73 6.10 -31.30 2.06
N ASN A 74 6.09 -32.63 1.86
CA ASN A 74 7.30 -33.44 1.91
C ASN A 74 8.25 -33.05 0.75
N PRO A 75 9.51 -32.63 1.03
CA PRO A 75 10.46 -32.21 0.00
C PRO A 75 10.88 -33.31 -0.97
N VAL A 76 10.82 -34.58 -0.56
CA VAL A 76 11.27 -35.71 -1.38
C VAL A 76 10.17 -36.16 -2.34
N THR A 77 8.92 -36.19 -1.89
CA THR A 77 7.80 -36.74 -2.68
C THR A 77 6.91 -35.65 -3.29
N GLY A 78 6.99 -34.41 -2.79
CA GLY A 78 6.07 -33.32 -3.13
C GLY A 78 4.65 -33.51 -2.60
N VAL A 79 4.40 -34.55 -1.79
CA VAL A 79 3.07 -34.89 -1.26
C VAL A 79 2.83 -34.16 0.07
N ASP A 80 1.63 -33.63 0.21
CA ASP A 80 1.11 -33.03 1.43
C ASP A 80 0.76 -34.13 2.46
N ILE A 81 1.44 -34.10 3.60
CA ILE A 81 1.28 -35.05 4.72
C ILE A 81 1.01 -34.31 6.03
N ASN A 82 0.34 -34.94 6.99
CA ASN A 82 -0.03 -34.30 8.26
C ASN A 82 0.97 -34.55 9.41
N TYR A 83 2.15 -35.10 9.13
CA TYR A 83 3.24 -35.33 10.08
C TYR A 83 4.59 -35.03 9.41
N ILE A 84 5.66 -34.96 10.20
CA ILE A 84 7.03 -34.83 9.66
C ILE A 84 7.66 -36.22 9.63
N PRO A 85 8.12 -36.73 8.47
CA PRO A 85 8.57 -38.11 8.31
C PRO A 85 10.00 -38.31 8.83
N VAL A 86 10.27 -37.88 10.06
CA VAL A 86 11.57 -37.92 10.74
C VAL A 86 11.32 -38.22 12.22
N ALA A 87 11.92 -39.31 12.73
CA ALA A 87 11.89 -39.62 14.16
C ALA A 87 12.54 -38.48 14.98
N PRO A 88 12.02 -38.11 16.16
CA PRO A 88 11.02 -38.83 16.96
C PRO A 88 9.56 -38.46 16.65
N VAL A 89 9.31 -37.46 15.80
CA VAL A 89 7.95 -36.95 15.49
C VAL A 89 7.29 -37.65 14.30
N ASP A 90 7.91 -38.73 13.81
CA ASP A 90 7.37 -39.53 12.72
C ASP A 90 6.01 -40.13 13.11
N GLN A 91 5.07 -40.11 12.17
CA GLN A 91 3.68 -40.56 12.34
C GLN A 91 2.88 -39.85 13.45
N GLN A 92 3.38 -38.74 14.02
CA GLN A 92 2.63 -37.90 14.95
C GLN A 92 1.97 -36.74 14.19
N PRO A 93 0.64 -36.53 14.33
CA PRO A 93 -0.02 -35.39 13.70
C PRO A 93 0.64 -34.06 14.09
N LEU A 94 0.84 -33.17 13.11
CA LEU A 94 1.45 -31.86 13.32
C LEU A 94 0.72 -31.00 14.35
N LEU A 95 -0.59 -31.19 14.51
CA LEU A 95 -1.37 -30.54 15.57
C LEU A 95 -0.82 -30.89 16.96
N GLN A 96 -0.46 -32.15 17.19
CA GLN A 96 0.14 -32.62 18.43
C GLN A 96 1.58 -32.13 18.56
N THR A 97 2.37 -32.29 17.50
CA THR A 97 3.77 -31.84 17.47
C THR A 97 3.90 -30.34 17.74
N LEU A 98 2.93 -29.54 17.34
CA LEU A 98 2.91 -28.08 17.48
C LEU A 98 1.98 -27.57 18.59
N ALA A 99 1.60 -28.46 19.52
CA ALA A 99 0.85 -28.17 20.73
C ALA A 99 -0.57 -27.58 20.53
N LEU A 100 -1.17 -27.75 19.35
CA LEU A 100 -2.57 -27.40 19.07
C LEU A 100 -3.56 -28.52 19.43
N ASP A 101 -3.07 -29.72 19.73
CA ASP A 101 -3.84 -30.88 20.19
C ASP A 101 -3.18 -31.42 21.46
N ARG A 102 -3.75 -31.07 22.61
CA ARG A 102 -3.32 -31.47 23.95
C ARG A 102 -4.48 -31.96 24.79
N LEU A 103 -5.72 -31.69 24.37
CA LEU A 103 -6.93 -31.93 25.13
C LEU A 103 -7.84 -32.91 24.38
N ASP A 104 -8.63 -33.66 25.13
CA ASP A 104 -9.73 -34.43 24.57
C ASP A 104 -11.01 -33.57 24.49
N PRO A 105 -12.13 -34.07 23.93
CA PRO A 105 -13.38 -33.32 23.85
C PRO A 105 -13.98 -32.95 25.21
N ASN A 106 -13.52 -33.56 26.31
CA ASN A 106 -13.91 -33.24 27.68
C ASN A 106 -12.94 -32.25 28.35
N HIS A 107 -11.98 -31.70 27.60
CA HIS A 107 -10.90 -30.82 28.08
C HIS A 107 -9.93 -31.49 29.06
N ALA A 108 -9.83 -32.82 29.07
CA ALA A 108 -8.80 -33.53 29.83
C ALA A 108 -7.50 -33.57 29.01
N PRO A 109 -6.30 -33.60 29.65
CA PRO A 109 -5.01 -33.44 28.96
C PRO A 109 -4.56 -34.72 28.22
N ASN A 110 -5.36 -35.18 27.27
CA ASN A 110 -5.11 -36.34 26.43
C ASN A 110 -5.29 -35.92 24.96
N PRO A 111 -4.23 -35.91 24.13
CA PRO A 111 -4.35 -35.59 22.71
C PRO A 111 -5.20 -36.63 21.96
N ASP A 112 -6.07 -36.20 21.05
CA ASP A 112 -7.04 -37.06 20.36
C ASP A 112 -6.95 -37.03 18.82
N GLY A 113 -6.03 -36.24 18.27
CA GLY A 113 -5.79 -36.06 16.84
C GLY A 113 -6.55 -34.88 16.24
N TRP A 114 -7.39 -34.19 17.00
CA TRP A 114 -8.16 -33.03 16.56
C TRP A 114 -7.61 -31.73 17.15
N PHE A 115 -7.93 -30.62 16.49
CA PHE A 115 -7.59 -29.31 17.03
C PHE A 115 -8.38 -29.02 18.31
N ASP A 116 -7.69 -28.64 19.39
CA ASP A 116 -8.31 -28.19 20.63
C ASP A 116 -9.06 -26.87 20.36
N PHE A 117 -10.39 -26.85 20.34
CA PHE A 117 -11.15 -25.61 20.18
C PHE A 117 -11.38 -24.94 21.54
N VAL A 118 -10.44 -24.09 21.97
CA VAL A 118 -10.55 -23.30 23.20
C VAL A 118 -10.64 -21.82 22.84
N ASP A 119 -11.82 -21.23 22.99
CA ASP A 119 -12.06 -19.82 22.64
C ASP A 119 -11.43 -18.85 23.65
N GLY A 120 -11.28 -17.59 23.24
CA GLY A 120 -10.72 -16.51 24.06
C GLY A 120 -9.20 -16.42 23.98
N ALA A 121 -8.57 -16.91 22.91
CA ALA A 121 -7.11 -16.96 22.79
C ALA A 121 -6.38 -15.65 23.14
N ALA A 122 -6.94 -14.49 22.76
CA ALA A 122 -6.31 -13.20 23.02
C ALA A 122 -6.38 -12.73 24.49
N THR A 123 -7.30 -13.28 25.29
CA THR A 123 -7.58 -12.81 26.66
C THR A 123 -7.37 -13.89 27.73
N THR A 124 -7.79 -15.12 27.46
CA THR A 124 -7.75 -16.25 28.39
C THR A 124 -6.68 -17.29 28.01
N GLY A 125 -5.99 -17.13 26.88
CA GLY A 125 -4.92 -18.03 26.44
C GLY A 125 -5.40 -19.33 25.79
N GLY A 126 -6.62 -19.36 25.26
CA GLY A 126 -7.10 -20.41 24.36
C GLY A 126 -6.32 -20.50 23.04
N THR A 127 -6.75 -21.42 22.16
CA THR A 127 -6.13 -21.74 20.87
C THR A 127 -6.82 -21.04 19.69
N ILE A 128 -8.02 -20.50 19.87
CA ILE A 128 -8.74 -19.73 18.85
C ILE A 128 -9.41 -18.50 19.46
N GLN A 129 -9.52 -17.44 18.66
CA GLN A 129 -10.43 -16.34 18.89
C GLN A 129 -11.59 -16.45 17.89
N ALA A 130 -12.70 -17.06 18.31
CA ALA A 130 -13.82 -17.41 17.45
C ALA A 130 -14.45 -16.18 16.77
N GLN A 131 -14.51 -15.05 17.49
CA GLN A 131 -15.13 -13.82 17.01
C GLN A 131 -14.56 -13.33 15.67
N ASN A 132 -13.23 -13.39 15.50
CA ASN A 132 -12.53 -12.91 14.30
C ASN A 132 -11.71 -14.00 13.60
N GLY A 133 -12.00 -15.28 13.91
CA GLY A 133 -11.44 -16.44 13.23
C GLY A 133 -9.92 -16.49 13.23
N ARG A 134 -9.27 -16.19 14.36
CA ARG A 134 -7.81 -16.26 14.49
C ARG A 134 -7.38 -17.46 15.31
N VAL A 135 -6.51 -18.29 14.77
CA VAL A 135 -5.89 -19.42 15.48
C VAL A 135 -4.59 -18.93 16.13
N TYR A 136 -4.39 -19.31 17.38
CA TYR A 136 -3.22 -18.99 18.19
C TYR A 136 -2.52 -20.29 18.55
N PHE A 137 -1.25 -20.41 18.16
CA PHE A 137 -0.43 -21.49 18.69
C PHE A 137 -0.05 -21.15 20.14
N PRO A 138 -0.16 -22.08 21.09
CA PRO A 138 0.15 -21.83 22.50
C PRO A 138 1.67 -21.76 22.79
N VAL A 139 2.46 -21.55 21.74
CA VAL A 139 3.92 -21.40 21.75
C VAL A 139 4.30 -20.21 20.87
N LEU A 140 5.41 -19.54 21.21
CA LEU A 140 5.83 -18.29 20.54
C LEU A 140 6.30 -18.52 19.09
N GLU A 141 7.05 -19.59 18.87
CA GLU A 141 7.67 -19.90 17.57
C GLU A 141 7.39 -21.36 17.16
N PRO A 142 6.13 -21.70 16.82
CA PRO A 142 5.74 -23.09 16.56
C PRO A 142 6.61 -23.77 15.51
N PHE A 143 6.85 -23.13 14.36
CA PHE A 143 7.63 -23.71 13.26
C PHE A 143 9.15 -23.50 13.38
N GLY A 144 9.59 -22.72 14.38
CA GLY A 144 10.98 -22.36 14.63
C GLY A 144 11.51 -23.12 15.84
N SER A 145 11.91 -22.39 16.87
CA SER A 145 12.56 -22.94 18.07
C SER A 145 11.74 -24.02 18.78
N TYR A 146 10.40 -23.96 18.75
CA TYR A 146 9.57 -25.00 19.35
C TYR A 146 9.67 -26.33 18.58
N LEU A 147 9.57 -26.29 17.25
CA LEU A 147 9.74 -27.49 16.43
C LEU A 147 11.15 -28.06 16.53
N ASP A 148 12.18 -27.21 16.62
CA ASP A 148 13.56 -27.66 16.84
C ASP A 148 13.71 -28.46 18.15
N GLN A 149 13.01 -28.04 19.21
CA GLN A 149 12.95 -28.75 20.48
C GLN A 149 12.19 -30.08 20.39
N GLN A 150 11.25 -30.26 19.45
CA GLN A 150 10.59 -31.55 19.23
C GLN A 150 11.48 -32.55 18.49
N LEU A 151 12.44 -32.05 17.70
CA LEU A 151 13.35 -32.87 16.89
C LEU A 151 14.64 -33.27 17.64
N VAL A 152 14.60 -33.48 18.96
CA VAL A 152 15.79 -33.86 19.74
C VAL A 152 16.43 -35.15 19.19
N GLY A 153 17.75 -35.14 19.02
CA GLY A 153 18.51 -36.29 18.53
C GLY A 153 18.56 -36.43 17.01
N VAL A 154 17.84 -35.57 16.26
CA VAL A 154 17.96 -35.47 14.80
C VAL A 154 19.23 -34.71 14.42
N ASP A 155 19.89 -35.16 13.35
CA ASP A 155 21.06 -34.48 12.78
C ASP A 155 20.74 -32.99 12.50
N PRO A 156 21.59 -32.04 12.95
CA PRO A 156 21.42 -30.61 12.67
C PRO A 156 21.21 -30.27 11.19
N LEU A 157 21.84 -31.02 10.26
CA LEU A 157 21.67 -30.81 8.83
C LEU A 157 20.23 -31.11 8.38
N VAL A 158 19.63 -32.18 8.90
CA VAL A 158 18.24 -32.54 8.59
C VAL A 158 17.28 -31.53 9.22
N LYS A 159 17.52 -31.14 10.48
CA LYS A 159 16.75 -30.07 11.16
C LYS A 159 16.71 -28.78 10.35
N SER A 160 17.85 -28.37 9.78
CA SER A 160 17.96 -27.15 8.97
C SER A 160 17.10 -27.15 7.69
N THR A 161 16.56 -28.31 7.28
CA THR A 161 15.65 -28.43 6.13
C THR A 161 14.16 -28.42 6.52
N ILE A 162 13.86 -28.41 7.81
CA ILE A 162 12.50 -28.54 8.37
C ILE A 162 12.14 -27.33 9.24
N VAL A 163 13.05 -26.94 10.14
CA VAL A 163 12.85 -25.85 11.10
C VAL A 163 12.87 -24.52 10.36
N PHE A 164 11.78 -23.76 10.44
CA PHE A 164 11.61 -22.49 9.76
C PHE A 164 11.84 -21.31 10.72
N GLN A 165 13.07 -21.19 11.24
CA GLN A 165 13.43 -20.14 12.20
C GLN A 165 13.33 -18.73 11.57
N GLN A 166 13.60 -18.61 10.26
CA GLN A 166 13.56 -17.35 9.53
C GLN A 166 12.18 -16.70 9.53
N LEU A 167 11.11 -17.47 9.74
CA LEU A 167 9.77 -16.93 9.94
C LEU A 167 9.68 -16.02 11.18
N TYR A 168 10.56 -16.22 12.16
CA TYR A 168 10.52 -15.54 13.46
C TYR A 168 11.63 -14.52 13.67
N ASP A 169 12.83 -14.74 13.09
CA ASP A 169 14.01 -13.88 13.26
C ASP A 169 14.31 -12.96 12.06
N SER A 170 13.54 -13.07 10.97
CA SER A 170 13.72 -12.32 9.73
C SER A 170 12.42 -11.67 9.28
N THR A 171 12.49 -10.71 8.34
CA THR A 171 11.28 -10.08 7.78
C THR A 171 10.41 -11.11 7.07
N LYS A 172 9.10 -10.86 6.98
CA LYS A 172 8.17 -11.75 6.29
C LYS A 172 8.62 -12.02 4.85
N THR A 173 9.07 -10.98 4.14
CA THR A 173 9.55 -11.07 2.76
C THR A 173 10.80 -11.94 2.65
N ALA A 174 11.80 -11.71 3.52
CA ALA A 174 13.01 -12.54 3.55
C ALA A 174 12.69 -14.01 3.81
N ALA A 175 11.77 -14.30 4.74
CA ALA A 175 11.31 -15.66 5.02
C ALA A 175 10.59 -16.30 3.83
N GLN A 176 9.74 -15.54 3.12
CA GLN A 176 9.02 -16.02 1.93
C GLN A 176 9.96 -16.41 0.78
N ASN A 177 11.10 -15.72 0.67
CA ASN A 177 12.15 -16.02 -0.32
C ASN A 177 12.95 -17.30 0.00
N ILE A 178 12.56 -18.05 1.05
CA ILE A 178 13.13 -19.36 1.41
C ILE A 178 12.05 -20.44 1.21
N PRO A 179 11.66 -20.76 -0.05
CA PRO A 179 10.61 -21.73 -0.34
C PRO A 179 10.95 -23.14 0.16
N GLY A 180 12.23 -23.44 0.39
CA GLY A 180 12.68 -24.70 0.96
C GLY A 180 12.12 -24.99 2.35
N LEU A 181 11.86 -23.97 3.16
CA LEU A 181 11.33 -24.08 4.52
C LEU A 181 9.85 -23.71 4.63
N ASN A 182 9.33 -22.92 3.68
CA ASN A 182 7.93 -22.52 3.61
C ASN A 182 7.03 -23.67 3.08
N ARG A 183 6.90 -24.73 3.90
CA ARG A 183 6.23 -25.99 3.54
C ARG A 183 5.05 -26.34 4.42
N PHE A 184 4.72 -25.51 5.41
CA PHE A 184 3.60 -25.72 6.32
C PHE A 184 2.35 -25.00 5.81
N ARG A 185 1.19 -25.68 5.87
CA ARG A 185 -0.10 -25.14 5.46
C ARG A 185 -1.16 -25.49 6.50
N MET A 186 -2.09 -24.56 6.74
CA MET A 186 -3.32 -24.83 7.47
C MET A 186 -4.43 -25.14 6.46
N LYS A 187 -5.11 -26.26 6.66
CA LYS A 187 -6.29 -26.63 5.88
C LYS A 187 -7.42 -26.92 6.84
N GLY A 188 -8.64 -26.54 6.50
CA GLY A 188 -9.74 -26.79 7.40
C GLY A 188 -11.09 -26.45 6.81
N SER A 189 -12.13 -26.77 7.58
CA SER A 189 -13.49 -26.35 7.33
C SER A 189 -14.07 -25.81 8.63
N TYR A 190 -14.84 -24.75 8.54
CA TYR A 190 -15.54 -24.16 9.67
C TYR A 190 -16.97 -23.80 9.27
N ARG A 191 -17.81 -23.57 10.26
CA ARG A 191 -19.11 -22.93 10.09
C ARG A 191 -19.12 -21.62 10.85
N SER A 192 -19.66 -20.57 10.24
CA SER A 192 -20.05 -19.39 11.02
C SER A 192 -21.22 -19.77 11.94
N ALA A 193 -21.39 -19.03 13.03
CA ALA A 193 -22.47 -19.24 13.99
C ALA A 193 -23.82 -19.49 13.27
N SER A 194 -24.51 -20.54 13.70
CA SER A 194 -25.69 -21.10 13.04
C SER A 194 -26.78 -20.05 12.83
N SER A 195 -26.84 -19.50 11.62
CA SER A 195 -28.05 -18.89 11.10
C SER A 195 -28.64 -19.86 10.08
N ASP A 196 -29.95 -20.04 10.15
CA ASP A 196 -30.80 -20.61 9.10
C ASP A 196 -30.63 -19.90 7.74
N VAL A 197 -29.94 -18.74 7.74
CA VAL A 197 -29.63 -17.91 6.59
C VAL A 197 -28.18 -18.11 6.13
N ILE A 198 -28.03 -18.55 4.89
CA ILE A 198 -26.78 -18.71 4.16
C ILE A 198 -26.59 -17.49 3.24
N PRO A 199 -25.58 -16.64 3.44
CA PRO A 199 -25.26 -15.57 2.50
C PRO A 199 -24.69 -16.15 1.20
N LEU A 200 -25.21 -15.68 0.07
CA LEU A 200 -24.80 -16.10 -1.28
C LEU A 200 -23.64 -15.26 -1.83
N ASN A 201 -23.17 -14.26 -1.07
CA ASN A 201 -22.09 -13.33 -1.43
C ASN A 201 -22.28 -12.64 -2.80
N SER A 202 -23.52 -12.56 -3.29
CA SER A 202 -23.91 -11.90 -4.54
C SER A 202 -25.21 -11.14 -4.30
N VAL A 203 -25.26 -9.88 -4.70
CA VAL A 203 -26.47 -9.06 -4.65
C VAL A 203 -27.19 -9.07 -6.00
N ASN A 204 -28.49 -8.78 -6.01
CA ASN A 204 -29.31 -8.70 -7.24
C ASN A 204 -29.31 -9.97 -8.11
N ILE A 205 -29.63 -11.11 -7.48
CA ILE A 205 -29.67 -12.41 -8.14
C ILE A 205 -30.96 -12.53 -8.97
N PRO A 206 -30.91 -13.00 -10.23
CA PRO A 206 -32.12 -13.26 -11.01
C PRO A 206 -33.05 -14.26 -10.32
N GLN A 207 -34.35 -13.94 -10.26
CA GLN A 207 -35.36 -14.82 -9.65
C GLN A 207 -35.38 -16.20 -10.35
N GLY A 208 -35.38 -17.28 -9.56
CA GLY A 208 -35.40 -18.66 -10.05
C GLY A 208 -34.05 -19.23 -10.49
N SER A 209 -32.96 -18.44 -10.44
CA SER A 209 -31.61 -18.93 -10.78
C SER A 209 -30.94 -19.74 -9.66
N VAL A 210 -31.45 -19.63 -8.43
CA VAL A 210 -30.89 -20.30 -7.26
C VAL A 210 -31.41 -21.74 -7.18
N THR A 211 -30.50 -22.69 -7.34
CA THR A 211 -30.76 -24.11 -7.16
C THR A 211 -30.03 -24.61 -5.91
N VAL A 212 -30.80 -25.10 -4.94
CA VAL A 212 -30.28 -25.66 -3.69
C VAL A 212 -30.40 -27.17 -3.71
N THR A 213 -29.34 -27.87 -3.36
CA THR A 213 -29.31 -29.33 -3.24
C THR A 213 -28.76 -29.75 -1.88
N ALA A 214 -29.34 -30.77 -1.26
CA ALA A 214 -28.83 -31.37 -0.02
C ALA A 214 -28.69 -32.88 -0.23
N GLY A 215 -27.48 -33.42 0.00
CA GLY A 215 -27.23 -34.86 -0.17
C GLY A 215 -27.50 -35.39 -1.58
N GLY A 216 -27.40 -34.53 -2.60
CA GLY A 216 -27.71 -34.85 -3.99
C GLY A 216 -29.18 -34.69 -4.39
N VAL A 217 -30.09 -34.39 -3.45
CA VAL A 217 -31.51 -34.13 -3.73
C VAL A 217 -31.73 -32.63 -3.89
N ARG A 218 -32.40 -32.23 -4.97
CA ARG A 218 -32.80 -30.83 -5.20
C ARG A 218 -33.93 -30.46 -4.23
N LEU A 219 -33.73 -29.37 -3.49
CA LEU A 219 -34.72 -28.83 -2.57
C LEU A 219 -35.74 -27.96 -3.31
N ILE A 220 -36.93 -27.80 -2.73
CA ILE A 220 -38.01 -27.04 -3.34
C ILE A 220 -38.09 -25.65 -2.70
N GLU A 221 -37.98 -24.59 -3.52
CA GLU A 221 -38.13 -23.21 -3.05
C GLU A 221 -39.55 -22.95 -2.52
N ASN A 222 -39.65 -22.18 -1.44
CA ASN A 222 -40.85 -21.89 -0.63
C ASN A 222 -41.41 -23.08 0.17
N GLN A 223 -40.78 -24.25 0.09
CA GLN A 223 -41.11 -25.41 0.92
C GLN A 223 -39.93 -25.78 1.82
N ASP A 224 -38.78 -26.05 1.22
CA ASP A 224 -37.57 -26.45 1.93
C ASP A 224 -36.63 -25.27 2.23
N TYR A 225 -36.68 -24.22 1.40
CA TYR A 225 -35.90 -22.99 1.57
C TYR A 225 -36.59 -21.78 0.95
N THR A 226 -36.24 -20.57 1.35
CA THR A 226 -36.63 -19.30 0.69
C THR A 226 -35.41 -18.52 0.27
N VAL A 227 -35.50 -17.74 -0.81
CA VAL A 227 -34.40 -16.91 -1.31
C VAL A 227 -34.78 -15.43 -1.21
N ASP A 228 -33.92 -14.63 -0.59
CA ASP A 228 -33.90 -13.19 -0.77
C ASP A 228 -32.96 -12.86 -1.93
N TYR A 229 -33.55 -12.61 -3.09
CA TYR A 229 -32.84 -12.31 -4.33
C TYR A 229 -32.16 -10.94 -4.33
N ASN A 230 -32.64 -9.99 -3.52
CA ASN A 230 -32.07 -8.65 -3.44
C ASN A 230 -30.82 -8.65 -2.55
N LEU A 231 -30.96 -9.22 -1.35
CA LEU A 231 -29.87 -9.31 -0.36
C LEU A 231 -28.92 -10.48 -0.60
N GLY A 232 -29.28 -11.42 -1.49
CA GLY A 232 -28.44 -12.56 -1.80
C GLY A 232 -28.36 -13.54 -0.65
N ARG A 233 -29.49 -13.99 -0.12
CA ARG A 233 -29.52 -14.87 1.06
C ARG A 233 -30.48 -16.03 0.85
N VAL A 234 -30.09 -17.23 1.23
CA VAL A 234 -30.96 -18.42 1.25
C VAL A 234 -31.27 -18.75 2.69
N ARG A 235 -32.56 -18.86 3.03
CA ARG A 235 -33.01 -19.33 4.33
C ARG A 235 -33.55 -20.76 4.22
N ILE A 236 -32.96 -21.71 4.94
CA ILE A 236 -33.43 -23.09 4.94
C ILE A 236 -34.62 -23.20 5.91
N LEU A 237 -35.77 -23.65 5.42
CA LEU A 237 -37.00 -23.82 6.18
C LEU A 237 -37.10 -25.23 6.80
N ASN A 238 -36.56 -26.24 6.10
CA ASN A 238 -36.63 -27.63 6.51
C ASN A 238 -35.61 -27.94 7.61
N GLN A 239 -36.08 -27.98 8.87
CA GLN A 239 -35.25 -28.23 10.05
C GLN A 239 -34.57 -29.60 10.02
N GLY A 240 -35.21 -30.62 9.43
CA GLY A 240 -34.61 -31.95 9.32
C GLY A 240 -33.33 -31.94 8.47
N ILE A 241 -33.24 -31.06 7.47
CA ILE A 241 -32.03 -30.90 6.66
C ILE A 241 -30.93 -30.19 7.46
N LEU A 242 -31.28 -29.13 8.21
CA LEU A 242 -30.34 -28.41 9.06
C LEU A 242 -29.76 -29.31 10.17
N GLU A 243 -30.62 -30.06 10.85
CA GLU A 243 -30.24 -30.98 11.94
C GLU A 243 -29.46 -32.21 11.46
N SER A 244 -29.71 -32.66 10.22
CA SER A 244 -29.00 -33.82 9.64
C SER A 244 -27.50 -33.58 9.39
N GLY A 245 -27.06 -32.32 9.37
CA GLY A 245 -25.69 -31.94 9.05
C GLY A 245 -25.29 -32.18 7.58
N THR A 246 -26.23 -32.57 6.73
CA THR A 246 -25.99 -32.87 5.31
C THR A 246 -25.46 -31.65 4.56
N PRO A 247 -24.38 -31.77 3.75
CA PRO A 247 -23.89 -30.66 2.96
C PRO A 247 -24.95 -30.08 2.02
N ILE A 248 -25.13 -28.76 2.08
CA ILE A 248 -26.04 -28.00 1.21
C ILE A 248 -25.19 -27.31 0.14
N ASN A 249 -25.39 -27.66 -1.12
CA ASN A 249 -24.75 -27.00 -2.25
C ASN A 249 -25.74 -26.05 -2.91
N ILE A 250 -25.34 -24.79 -3.07
CA ILE A 250 -26.15 -23.75 -3.69
C ILE A 250 -25.46 -23.32 -4.98
N ALA A 251 -26.13 -23.51 -6.10
CA ALA A 251 -25.74 -22.94 -7.39
C ALA A 251 -26.65 -21.74 -7.68
N LEU A 252 -26.08 -20.66 -8.20
CA LEU A 252 -26.83 -19.46 -8.58
C LEU A 252 -26.22 -18.84 -9.83
N GLU A 253 -27.04 -18.08 -10.56
CA GLU A 253 -26.58 -17.20 -11.62
C GLU A 253 -26.47 -15.78 -11.05
N SER A 254 -25.42 -15.03 -11.39
CA SER A 254 -25.24 -13.67 -10.92
C SER A 254 -25.11 -12.72 -12.10
N ASN A 255 -25.93 -11.67 -12.12
CA ASN A 255 -25.82 -10.56 -13.06
C ASN A 255 -24.76 -9.56 -12.58
N SER A 256 -23.53 -10.02 -12.34
CA SER A 256 -22.45 -9.11 -11.99
C SER A 256 -22.20 -8.15 -13.13
N LEU A 257 -22.49 -6.86 -12.89
CA LEU A 257 -22.35 -5.76 -13.86
C LEU A 257 -20.88 -5.51 -14.28
N PHE A 258 -19.91 -6.21 -13.68
CA PHE A 258 -18.48 -6.01 -13.88
C PHE A 258 -17.78 -7.14 -14.66
N SER A 259 -18.52 -8.03 -15.32
CA SER A 259 -17.89 -8.98 -16.26
C SER A 259 -17.54 -8.28 -17.57
N ILE A 260 -16.26 -7.92 -17.75
CA ILE A 260 -15.77 -7.21 -18.94
C ILE A 260 -15.69 -8.16 -20.16
N GLN A 261 -15.63 -9.47 -19.94
CA GLN A 261 -15.64 -10.47 -21.01
C GLN A 261 -17.05 -10.67 -21.59
N THR A 262 -17.14 -10.67 -22.92
CA THR A 262 -18.41 -10.93 -23.61
C THR A 262 -18.66 -12.44 -23.71
N LYS A 263 -19.83 -12.88 -23.22
CA LYS A 263 -20.28 -14.27 -23.26
C LYS A 263 -21.46 -14.40 -24.22
N THR A 264 -21.42 -15.38 -25.11
CA THR A 264 -22.51 -15.69 -26.05
C THR A 264 -22.94 -17.13 -25.83
N LEU A 265 -24.19 -17.34 -25.43
CA LEU A 265 -24.81 -18.67 -25.36
C LEU A 265 -25.77 -18.81 -26.53
N ALA A 266 -25.50 -19.75 -27.43
CA ALA A 266 -26.38 -20.08 -28.53
C ALA A 266 -26.80 -21.55 -28.41
N GLY A 267 -28.09 -21.84 -28.51
CA GLY A 267 -28.56 -23.21 -28.39
C GLY A 267 -29.93 -23.43 -28.99
N ALA A 268 -30.25 -24.70 -29.20
CA ALA A 268 -31.55 -25.16 -29.63
C ALA A 268 -31.95 -26.37 -28.81
N ARG A 269 -33.23 -26.43 -28.45
CA ARG A 269 -33.86 -27.57 -27.78
C ARG A 269 -35.01 -28.07 -28.63
N PHE A 270 -35.10 -29.39 -28.77
CA PHE A 270 -36.12 -30.10 -29.53
C PHE A 270 -36.86 -31.04 -28.60
N ASP A 271 -38.15 -30.77 -28.36
CA ASP A 271 -39.00 -31.65 -27.56
C ASP A 271 -39.97 -32.40 -28.46
N TYR A 272 -39.86 -33.73 -28.48
CA TYR A 272 -40.77 -34.62 -29.19
C TYR A 272 -41.73 -35.30 -28.21
N LYS A 273 -43.00 -34.90 -28.27
CA LYS A 273 -44.07 -35.47 -27.44
C LYS A 273 -44.59 -36.75 -28.11
N ILE A 274 -44.15 -37.90 -27.63
CA ILE A 274 -44.56 -39.21 -28.16
C ILE A 274 -46.02 -39.49 -27.80
N ASN A 275 -46.41 -39.18 -26.56
CA ASN A 275 -47.80 -39.21 -26.11
C ASN A 275 -48.02 -38.20 -24.95
N LYS A 276 -49.19 -38.23 -24.31
CA LYS A 276 -49.53 -37.30 -23.21
C LYS A 276 -48.66 -37.47 -21.96
N ASP A 277 -48.03 -38.64 -21.84
CA ASP A 277 -47.35 -39.12 -20.65
C ASP A 277 -45.84 -39.30 -20.90
N PHE A 278 -45.35 -39.16 -22.14
CA PHE A 278 -43.95 -39.40 -22.51
C PHE A 278 -43.42 -38.37 -23.51
N VAL A 279 -42.32 -37.70 -23.12
CA VAL A 279 -41.63 -36.67 -23.91
C VAL A 279 -40.16 -37.02 -24.00
N LEU A 280 -39.60 -36.90 -25.21
CA LEU A 280 -38.16 -37.04 -25.48
C LEU A 280 -37.60 -35.67 -25.89
N GLY A 281 -36.61 -35.18 -25.16
CA GLY A 281 -35.89 -33.94 -25.41
C GLY A 281 -34.50 -34.17 -25.99
N GLY A 282 -34.08 -33.29 -26.89
CA GLY A 282 -32.70 -33.18 -27.37
C GLY A 282 -32.25 -31.73 -27.28
N THR A 283 -31.07 -31.48 -26.72
CA THR A 283 -30.53 -30.14 -26.50
C THR A 283 -29.15 -30.03 -27.13
N VAL A 284 -28.89 -28.93 -27.85
CA VAL A 284 -27.55 -28.54 -28.29
C VAL A 284 -27.32 -27.10 -27.87
N MET A 285 -26.23 -26.84 -27.16
CA MET A 285 -25.87 -25.50 -26.70
C MET A 285 -24.38 -25.27 -26.89
N ASN A 286 -24.00 -24.07 -27.29
CA ASN A 286 -22.63 -23.62 -27.38
C ASN A 286 -22.47 -22.33 -26.55
N LEU A 287 -21.60 -22.37 -25.56
CA LEU A 287 -21.17 -21.22 -24.78
C LEU A 287 -19.80 -20.78 -25.30
N TYR A 288 -19.72 -19.53 -25.76
CA TYR A 288 -18.52 -18.92 -26.30
C TYR A 288 -18.17 -17.66 -25.53
N GLU A 289 -16.93 -17.57 -25.06
CA GLU A 289 -16.37 -16.38 -24.42
C GLU A 289 -15.33 -15.73 -25.34
N ARG A 290 -15.39 -14.40 -25.44
CA ARG A 290 -14.39 -13.61 -26.17
C ARG A 290 -13.56 -12.78 -25.19
N PRO A 291 -12.24 -12.97 -25.14
CA PRO A 291 -11.36 -12.18 -24.30
C PRO A 291 -11.19 -10.77 -24.88
N LEU A 292 -10.78 -9.83 -24.05
CA LEU A 292 -10.47 -8.45 -24.47
C LEU A 292 -9.13 -8.37 -25.21
N THR A 293 -8.17 -9.17 -24.76
CA THR A 293 -6.79 -9.26 -25.27
C THR A 293 -6.52 -10.67 -25.77
N GLN A 294 -5.54 -10.83 -26.64
CA GLN A 294 -5.09 -12.15 -27.11
C GLN A 294 -4.17 -12.84 -26.11
N LYS A 295 -3.49 -12.06 -25.26
CA LYS A 295 -2.76 -12.55 -24.10
C LYS A 295 -3.75 -12.74 -22.95
N VAL A 296 -3.84 -13.95 -22.44
CA VAL A 296 -4.70 -14.33 -21.31
C VAL A 296 -3.88 -15.10 -20.28
N ASN A 297 -4.08 -14.80 -19.01
CA ASN A 297 -3.38 -15.46 -17.92
C ASN A 297 -4.05 -16.80 -17.55
N VAL A 298 -3.29 -17.67 -16.90
CA VAL A 298 -3.82 -18.95 -16.41
C VAL A 298 -4.94 -18.72 -15.39
N GLY A 299 -6.08 -19.38 -15.59
CA GLY A 299 -7.31 -19.22 -14.81
C GLY A 299 -8.32 -18.25 -15.44
N GLU A 300 -7.91 -17.45 -16.40
CA GLU A 300 -8.77 -16.51 -17.15
C GLU A 300 -9.03 -16.96 -18.59
N GLU A 301 -8.75 -18.23 -18.92
CA GLU A 301 -8.86 -18.73 -20.28
C GLU A 301 -10.31 -18.71 -20.80
N PRO A 302 -10.57 -18.06 -21.96
CA PRO A 302 -11.91 -17.98 -22.51
C PRO A 302 -12.35 -19.33 -23.08
N ILE A 303 -13.50 -19.81 -22.59
CA ILE A 303 -14.04 -21.11 -23.00
C ILE A 303 -14.86 -21.06 -24.29
N ARG A 304 -14.89 -22.19 -24.99
CA ARG A 304 -15.81 -22.46 -26.10
C ARG A 304 -16.35 -23.88 -25.96
N ASN A 305 -17.37 -24.04 -25.13
CA ASN A 305 -17.90 -25.34 -24.76
C ASN A 305 -19.20 -25.64 -25.52
N THR A 306 -19.30 -26.81 -26.14
CA THR A 306 -20.54 -27.30 -26.76
C THR A 306 -21.11 -28.43 -25.91
N MET A 307 -22.35 -28.29 -25.44
CA MET A 307 -23.09 -29.31 -24.73
C MET A 307 -24.11 -29.97 -25.65
N LEU A 308 -24.15 -31.29 -25.67
CA LEU A 308 -25.17 -32.10 -26.32
C LEU A 308 -25.93 -32.87 -25.25
N GLY A 309 -27.23 -32.63 -25.11
CA GLY A 309 -28.10 -33.27 -24.13
C GLY A 309 -29.18 -34.11 -24.79
N VAL A 310 -29.54 -35.22 -24.16
CA VAL A 310 -30.74 -36.01 -24.45
C VAL A 310 -31.46 -36.29 -23.14
N ASP A 311 -32.76 -36.11 -23.12
CA ASP A 311 -33.57 -36.35 -21.92
C ASP A 311 -34.89 -37.03 -22.27
N ALA A 312 -35.41 -37.84 -21.37
CA ALA A 312 -36.68 -38.53 -21.51
C ALA A 312 -37.47 -38.37 -20.22
N ASN A 313 -38.71 -37.92 -20.32
CA ASN A 313 -39.60 -37.69 -19.19
C ASN A 313 -40.88 -38.50 -19.38
N TRP A 314 -41.18 -39.37 -18.42
CA TRP A 314 -42.40 -40.16 -18.34
C TRP A 314 -43.17 -39.83 -17.08
N GLN A 315 -44.46 -39.54 -17.21
CA GLN A 315 -45.36 -39.26 -16.10
C GLN A 315 -46.69 -39.97 -16.31
N SER A 316 -47.10 -40.80 -15.34
CA SER A 316 -48.39 -41.50 -15.40
C SER A 316 -49.07 -41.57 -14.03
N ARG A 317 -50.40 -41.65 -14.04
CA ARG A 317 -51.22 -41.78 -12.83
C ARG A 317 -51.34 -43.25 -12.45
N SER A 318 -51.02 -43.59 -11.20
CA SER A 318 -51.13 -44.94 -10.68
C SER A 318 -52.31 -45.08 -9.73
N GLN A 319 -53.42 -45.58 -10.26
CA GLN A 319 -54.58 -45.92 -9.44
C GLN A 319 -54.24 -47.03 -8.44
N TRP A 320 -53.37 -47.97 -8.83
CA TRP A 320 -52.94 -49.07 -7.96
C TRP A 320 -52.22 -48.58 -6.71
N ILE A 321 -51.32 -47.60 -6.82
CA ILE A 321 -50.65 -47.00 -5.63
C ILE A 321 -51.68 -46.24 -4.79
N THR A 322 -52.58 -45.51 -5.43
CA THR A 322 -53.65 -44.76 -4.75
C THR A 322 -54.52 -45.69 -3.89
N ASP A 323 -55.00 -46.78 -4.49
CA ASP A 323 -55.84 -47.77 -3.83
C ASP A 323 -55.07 -48.58 -2.76
N MET A 324 -53.75 -48.74 -2.90
CA MET A 324 -52.91 -49.37 -1.90
C MET A 324 -52.75 -48.50 -0.66
N VAL A 325 -52.55 -47.20 -0.84
CA VAL A 325 -52.44 -46.23 0.27
C VAL A 325 -53.78 -46.10 1.00
N ASP A 326 -54.90 -46.13 0.29
CA ASP A 326 -56.26 -46.03 0.85
C ASP A 326 -56.66 -47.26 1.70
N LYS A 327 -55.93 -48.38 1.58
CA LYS A 327 -56.16 -49.60 2.39
C LYS A 327 -55.40 -49.61 3.72
N LEU A 328 -54.57 -48.60 4.00
CA LEU A 328 -53.88 -48.51 5.29
C LEU A 328 -54.89 -48.12 6.40
N PRO A 329 -54.95 -48.86 7.52
CA PRO A 329 -55.87 -48.53 8.60
C PRO A 329 -55.59 -47.11 9.12
N PHE A 330 -56.67 -46.34 9.33
CA PHE A 330 -56.70 -44.93 9.76
C PHE A 330 -56.35 -43.87 8.69
N TYR A 331 -56.17 -44.23 7.42
CA TYR A 331 -56.03 -43.29 6.29
C TYR A 331 -57.16 -43.48 5.26
N ALA A 332 -57.71 -42.39 4.72
CA ALA A 332 -58.67 -42.41 3.61
C ALA A 332 -58.36 -41.26 2.66
N THR A 333 -57.70 -41.54 1.54
CA THR A 333 -57.19 -40.52 0.61
C THR A 333 -57.81 -40.67 -0.77
N LYS A 334 -58.38 -39.57 -1.28
CA LYS A 334 -58.90 -39.47 -2.66
C LYS A 334 -57.91 -38.80 -3.62
N ALA A 335 -56.72 -38.45 -3.13
CA ALA A 335 -55.71 -37.80 -3.93
C ALA A 335 -55.02 -38.82 -4.85
N GLU A 336 -54.99 -38.54 -6.16
CA GLU A 336 -54.38 -39.41 -7.16
C GLU A 336 -52.85 -39.52 -6.96
N SER A 337 -52.32 -40.73 -7.05
CA SER A 337 -50.87 -40.98 -7.03
C SER A 337 -50.26 -40.80 -8.41
N ASN A 338 -49.22 -39.98 -8.52
CA ASN A 338 -48.45 -39.78 -9.74
C ASN A 338 -47.11 -40.50 -9.66
N VAL A 339 -46.74 -41.19 -10.74
CA VAL A 339 -45.42 -41.80 -10.92
C VAL A 339 -44.70 -41.05 -12.02
N ASN A 340 -43.56 -40.47 -11.68
CA ASN A 340 -42.70 -39.74 -12.61
C ASN A 340 -41.36 -40.47 -12.71
N ALA A 341 -40.89 -40.69 -13.92
CA ALA A 341 -39.55 -41.17 -14.21
C ALA A 341 -38.90 -40.24 -15.22
N SER A 342 -37.72 -39.74 -14.89
CA SER A 342 -36.90 -38.91 -15.79
C SER A 342 -35.54 -39.54 -15.99
N MET A 343 -34.98 -39.37 -17.18
CA MET A 343 -33.64 -39.76 -17.53
C MET A 343 -33.00 -38.63 -18.33
N GLU A 344 -31.77 -38.27 -18.00
CA GLU A 344 -30.99 -37.25 -18.70
C GLU A 344 -29.57 -37.76 -18.96
N GLY A 345 -29.04 -37.46 -20.13
CA GLY A 345 -27.64 -37.69 -20.48
C GLY A 345 -27.12 -36.46 -21.22
N ALA A 346 -25.99 -35.92 -20.77
CA ALA A 346 -25.33 -34.80 -21.40
C ALA A 346 -23.86 -35.12 -21.70
N TYR A 347 -23.38 -34.64 -22.83
CA TYR A 347 -22.00 -34.74 -23.26
C TYR A 347 -21.44 -33.35 -23.52
N LEU A 348 -20.34 -33.02 -22.84
CA LEU A 348 -19.64 -31.74 -22.99
C LEU A 348 -18.44 -31.93 -23.91
N ILE A 349 -18.40 -31.15 -24.98
CA ILE A 349 -17.25 -31.00 -25.87
C ILE A 349 -16.56 -29.69 -25.47
N PRO A 350 -15.48 -29.74 -24.67
CA PRO A 350 -14.76 -28.55 -24.29
C PRO A 350 -13.96 -28.00 -25.47
N GLY A 351 -13.74 -26.69 -25.47
CA GLY A 351 -12.94 -26.00 -26.46
C GLY A 351 -12.49 -24.64 -25.96
N HIS A 352 -11.65 -23.97 -26.73
CA HIS A 352 -11.16 -22.64 -26.42
C HIS A 352 -11.54 -21.63 -27.50
N SER A 353 -11.49 -20.35 -27.16
CA SER A 353 -11.68 -19.27 -28.13
C SER A 353 -10.57 -19.28 -29.20
N ALA A 354 -10.92 -19.02 -30.46
CA ALA A 354 -9.92 -18.86 -31.52
C ALA A 354 -9.11 -17.57 -31.39
N ALA A 355 -9.59 -16.62 -30.56
CA ALA A 355 -8.92 -15.35 -30.29
C ALA A 355 -7.58 -15.51 -29.57
N ILE A 356 -7.36 -16.62 -28.87
CA ILE A 356 -6.09 -16.96 -28.17
C ILE A 356 -5.20 -17.90 -29.00
N GLY A 357 -5.42 -17.94 -30.32
CA GLY A 357 -4.68 -18.77 -31.27
C GLY A 357 -5.13 -20.23 -31.32
N ASN A 358 -4.64 -20.97 -32.31
CA ASN A 358 -5.03 -22.36 -32.57
C ASN A 358 -4.54 -23.36 -31.51
N ALA A 359 -3.50 -22.99 -30.75
CA ALA A 359 -2.94 -23.82 -29.70
C ALA A 359 -3.58 -23.54 -28.31
N GLY A 360 -4.45 -22.53 -28.20
CA GLY A 360 -5.07 -22.16 -26.93
C GLY A 360 -4.06 -21.75 -25.87
N THR A 361 -3.17 -20.80 -26.20
CA THR A 361 -2.06 -20.42 -25.31
C THR A 361 -2.56 -19.57 -24.13
N SER A 362 -2.15 -19.95 -22.91
CA SER A 362 -2.27 -19.12 -21.71
C SER A 362 -0.89 -18.84 -21.11
N TYR A 363 -0.76 -17.68 -20.47
CA TYR A 363 0.47 -17.20 -19.87
C TYR A 363 0.42 -17.49 -18.37
N ILE A 364 1.44 -18.19 -17.86
CA ILE A 364 1.62 -18.39 -16.41
C ILE A 364 2.02 -17.06 -15.76
N ASP A 365 2.83 -16.28 -16.47
CA ASP A 365 3.23 -14.91 -16.15
C ASP A 365 3.57 -14.21 -17.47
N ASP A 366 3.10 -12.98 -17.66
CA ASP A 366 3.39 -12.15 -18.83
C ASP A 366 4.36 -11.00 -18.53
N PHE A 367 4.79 -10.86 -17.27
CA PHE A 367 5.63 -9.79 -16.73
C PHE A 367 5.11 -8.36 -17.03
N GLU A 368 3.85 -8.22 -17.48
CA GLU A 368 3.29 -6.93 -17.88
C GLU A 368 2.87 -6.10 -16.67
N GLY A 369 2.48 -6.79 -15.57
CA GLY A 369 2.15 -6.19 -14.27
C GLY A 369 3.27 -6.17 -13.25
N SER A 370 4.51 -6.55 -13.61
CA SER A 370 5.60 -6.70 -12.64
C SER A 370 6.23 -5.37 -12.20
N VAL A 371 5.89 -4.27 -12.86
CA VAL A 371 6.48 -2.95 -12.61
C VAL A 371 5.45 -2.03 -11.97
N SER A 372 5.68 -1.69 -10.70
CA SER A 372 4.99 -0.62 -9.99
C SER A 372 5.94 0.57 -9.87
N VAL A 373 5.51 1.75 -10.31
CA VAL A 373 6.33 2.97 -10.28
C VAL A 373 5.81 3.94 -9.23
N ILE A 374 6.72 4.46 -8.40
CA ILE A 374 6.43 5.58 -7.50
C ILE A 374 6.97 6.84 -8.15
N ASP A 375 6.09 7.74 -8.58
CA ASP A 375 6.49 9.00 -9.22
C ASP A 375 7.02 10.01 -8.20
N LEU A 376 8.26 10.45 -8.41
CA LEU A 376 8.96 11.41 -7.56
C LEU A 376 9.04 12.83 -8.17
N ARG A 377 8.47 13.08 -9.35
CA ARG A 377 8.62 14.36 -10.08
C ARG A 377 7.83 15.53 -9.50
N THR A 378 6.87 15.29 -8.60
CA THR A 378 6.04 16.35 -8.02
C THR A 378 6.88 17.33 -7.19
N GLN A 379 7.14 18.52 -7.74
CA GLN A 379 8.03 19.54 -7.14
C GLN A 379 7.57 20.02 -5.75
N SER A 380 6.27 20.15 -5.52
CA SER A 380 5.70 20.62 -4.23
C SER A 380 5.87 19.64 -3.07
N LEU A 381 6.39 18.43 -3.32
CA LEU A 381 6.68 17.42 -2.29
C LEU A 381 8.17 17.37 -1.93
N TRP A 382 8.99 18.22 -2.57
CA TRP A 382 10.40 18.39 -2.28
C TRP A 382 10.62 19.65 -1.45
N PHE A 383 11.54 19.55 -0.49
CA PHE A 383 11.93 20.62 0.42
C PHE A 383 13.45 20.73 0.43
N HIS A 384 14.00 21.83 0.97
CA HIS A 384 15.43 21.94 1.19
C HIS A 384 15.97 20.76 2.01
N ALA A 385 17.12 20.23 1.61
CA ALA A 385 17.79 19.18 2.35
C ALA A 385 18.62 19.74 3.52
N SER A 386 18.67 18.96 4.60
CA SER A 386 19.68 19.13 5.65
C SER A 386 21.06 18.75 5.12
N VAL A 387 22.11 19.24 5.78
CA VAL A 387 23.50 18.84 5.45
C VAL A 387 23.63 17.32 5.68
N PRO A 388 24.11 16.54 4.69
CA PRO A 388 24.30 15.11 4.87
C PRO A 388 25.26 14.79 6.03
N GLN A 389 24.89 13.80 6.85
CA GLN A 389 25.65 13.37 8.02
C GLN A 389 26.40 12.05 7.76
N GLY A 390 27.45 11.78 8.54
CA GLY A 390 28.19 10.52 8.45
C GLY A 390 29.15 10.40 7.25
N LEU A 391 29.36 11.49 6.52
CA LEU A 391 30.26 11.58 5.36
C LEU A 391 31.34 12.65 5.57
N PRO A 392 32.23 12.52 6.57
CA PRO A 392 33.15 13.60 6.97
C PRO A 392 34.15 14.02 5.88
N SER A 393 34.39 13.17 4.88
CA SER A 393 35.23 13.51 3.73
C SER A 393 34.56 14.43 2.72
N LEU A 394 33.23 14.36 2.60
CA LEU A 394 32.44 15.17 1.67
C LEU A 394 31.79 16.36 2.39
N PHE A 395 31.20 16.09 3.56
CA PHE A 395 30.42 17.01 4.38
C PHE A 395 30.98 17.11 5.83
N PRO A 396 32.18 17.69 6.04
CA PRO A 396 32.76 17.86 7.38
C PRO A 396 31.91 18.73 8.32
N GLU A 397 31.11 19.65 7.76
CA GLU A 397 30.19 20.53 8.47
C GLU A 397 28.88 19.83 8.88
N GLY A 398 28.66 18.60 8.40
CA GLY A 398 27.48 17.78 8.73
C GLY A 398 27.38 17.37 10.20
N ASP A 399 28.44 17.57 11.02
CA ASP A 399 28.44 17.30 12.47
C ASP A 399 28.23 18.55 13.34
N LEU A 400 28.18 19.74 12.73
CA LEU A 400 27.93 20.99 13.44
C LEU A 400 26.46 21.10 13.87
N VAL A 401 26.22 21.51 15.12
CA VAL A 401 24.87 21.65 15.71
C VAL A 401 24.74 23.05 16.27
N ASN A 402 23.66 23.74 15.89
CA ASN A 402 23.36 25.12 16.26
C ASN A 402 24.57 26.05 15.98
N ASP A 403 25.14 25.93 14.77
CA ASP A 403 26.30 26.67 14.30
C ASP A 403 26.12 26.99 12.80
N LEU A 404 26.28 28.27 12.43
CA LEU A 404 26.09 28.77 11.06
C LEU A 404 27.03 28.13 10.04
N GLY A 405 28.19 27.62 10.50
CA GLY A 405 29.17 26.92 9.69
C GLY A 405 28.62 25.72 8.93
N ALA A 406 27.52 25.13 9.42
CA ALA A 406 26.84 24.03 8.73
C ALA A 406 26.29 24.46 7.35
N GLY A 407 25.96 25.74 7.16
CA GLY A 407 25.38 26.27 5.92
C GLY A 407 26.39 26.85 4.93
N TYR A 408 27.67 26.98 5.29
CA TYR A 408 28.65 27.82 4.55
C TYR A 408 28.90 27.40 3.10
N ARG A 409 28.70 26.12 2.78
CA ARG A 409 28.89 25.57 1.43
C ARG A 409 27.58 25.37 0.67
N ARG A 410 26.44 25.86 1.18
CA ARG A 410 25.16 25.76 0.49
C ARG A 410 25.06 26.80 -0.63
N ALA A 411 25.01 26.32 -1.86
CA ALA A 411 24.84 27.16 -3.06
C ALA A 411 23.37 27.21 -3.49
N LEU A 412 23.06 28.11 -4.42
CA LEU A 412 21.69 28.33 -4.90
C LEU A 412 21.22 27.13 -5.75
N LEU A 413 20.06 26.60 -5.39
CA LEU A 413 19.35 25.55 -6.12
C LEU A 413 17.88 25.91 -6.20
N SER A 414 17.33 25.83 -7.41
CA SER A 414 15.90 25.97 -7.66
C SER A 414 15.38 24.68 -8.28
N TRP A 415 14.29 24.14 -7.73
CA TRP A 415 13.61 22.96 -8.28
C TRP A 415 12.19 23.33 -8.67
N TYR A 416 11.77 22.96 -9.87
CA TYR A 416 10.46 23.33 -10.39
C TYR A 416 10.03 22.42 -11.52
N VAL A 417 8.79 22.62 -11.99
CA VAL A 417 8.30 22.09 -13.26
C VAL A 417 7.86 23.30 -14.05
N ILE A 418 8.44 23.52 -15.25
CA ILE A 418 8.08 24.67 -16.09
C ILE A 418 6.59 24.59 -16.45
N ASP A 419 5.85 25.67 -16.17
CA ASP A 419 4.42 25.75 -16.48
C ASP A 419 4.21 25.67 -18.00
N PRO A 420 3.33 24.78 -18.50
CA PRO A 420 3.02 24.69 -19.93
C PRO A 420 2.61 26.02 -20.58
N LEU A 421 2.12 26.97 -19.78
CA LEU A 421 1.99 28.39 -20.11
C LEU A 421 3.12 28.90 -21.01
N PHE A 422 4.38 28.67 -20.62
CA PHE A 422 5.56 29.24 -21.30
C PHE A 422 5.81 28.67 -22.69
N PHE A 423 5.19 27.54 -23.03
CA PHE A 423 5.36 26.86 -24.32
C PHE A 423 4.27 27.21 -25.34
N ARG A 424 3.15 27.81 -24.89
CA ARG A 424 2.01 28.14 -25.77
C ARG A 424 2.24 29.47 -26.49
N GLN A 425 1.62 29.62 -27.66
CA GLN A 425 1.63 30.88 -28.42
C GLN A 425 0.31 31.63 -28.19
N ASN A 426 0.09 32.09 -26.96
CA ASN A 426 -1.10 32.86 -26.58
C ASN A 426 -0.72 34.12 -25.79
N ASP A 427 -1.72 34.96 -25.51
CA ASP A 427 -1.51 36.23 -24.80
C ASP A 427 -1.23 36.08 -23.30
N LEU A 428 -1.34 34.86 -22.75
CA LEU A 428 -0.94 34.59 -21.36
C LEU A 428 0.59 34.47 -21.24
N THR A 429 1.27 34.09 -22.33
CA THR A 429 2.73 33.92 -22.37
C THR A 429 3.41 35.29 -22.44
N PRO A 430 4.38 35.59 -21.55
CA PRO A 430 5.12 36.84 -21.58
C PRO A 430 5.70 37.14 -22.97
N SER A 431 5.62 38.40 -23.39
CA SER A 431 5.93 38.79 -24.78
C SER A 431 7.40 38.59 -25.17
N ASN A 432 8.31 38.78 -24.23
CA ASN A 432 9.74 38.46 -24.31
C ASN A 432 10.00 36.98 -24.60
N ILE A 433 9.25 36.07 -23.97
CA ILE A 433 9.39 34.62 -24.16
C ILE A 433 8.68 34.17 -25.44
N ARG A 434 7.44 34.62 -25.67
CA ARG A 434 6.63 34.25 -26.83
C ARG A 434 7.30 34.60 -28.16
N ASN A 435 7.97 35.76 -28.21
CA ASN A 435 8.61 36.28 -29.43
C ASN A 435 10.06 35.81 -29.61
N SER A 436 10.65 35.14 -28.61
CA SER A 436 12.02 34.63 -28.67
C SER A 436 12.03 33.17 -29.11
N SER A 437 12.56 32.91 -30.31
CA SER A 437 12.79 31.54 -30.76
C SER A 437 13.87 30.85 -29.96
N GLU A 438 14.87 31.62 -29.54
CA GLU A 438 16.08 31.20 -28.84
C GLU A 438 15.72 30.61 -27.47
N ILE A 439 14.90 31.31 -26.68
CA ILE A 439 14.43 30.85 -25.37
C ILE A 439 13.60 29.56 -25.52
N ARG A 440 12.74 29.47 -26.55
CA ARG A 440 11.84 28.33 -26.73
C ARG A 440 12.53 27.10 -27.33
N SER A 441 13.70 27.26 -27.94
CA SER A 441 14.51 26.17 -28.48
C SER A 441 15.64 25.72 -27.55
N ASP A 442 15.98 26.52 -26.54
CA ASP A 442 17.02 26.20 -25.56
C ASP A 442 16.67 24.92 -24.80
N ASN A 443 17.54 23.93 -24.90
CA ASN A 443 17.33 22.60 -24.33
C ASN A 443 17.12 22.63 -22.81
N ARG A 444 17.62 23.64 -22.11
CA ARG A 444 17.48 23.78 -20.65
C ARG A 444 16.10 24.28 -20.21
N GLN A 445 15.32 24.85 -21.12
CA GLN A 445 14.07 25.55 -20.78
C GLN A 445 12.93 25.29 -21.78
N ARG A 446 13.05 24.32 -22.68
CA ARG A 446 12.02 23.97 -23.69
C ARG A 446 11.04 22.90 -23.23
N GLU A 447 9.91 22.79 -23.94
CA GLU A 447 8.95 21.68 -23.77
C GLU A 447 9.60 20.36 -24.23
N VAL A 448 9.52 19.32 -23.38
CA VAL A 448 9.94 17.95 -23.72
C VAL A 448 8.70 17.13 -24.08
N LEU A 449 8.70 16.55 -25.27
CA LEU A 449 7.58 15.74 -25.77
C LEU A 449 7.78 14.26 -25.46
N GLU A 450 6.69 13.53 -25.23
CA GLU A 450 6.74 12.12 -24.87
C GLU A 450 7.32 11.24 -25.98
N GLN A 451 7.07 11.60 -27.24
CA GLN A 451 7.63 10.91 -28.40
C GLN A 451 9.14 11.11 -28.57
N GLU A 452 9.72 12.14 -27.93
CA GLU A 452 11.17 12.38 -27.97
C GLU A 452 11.90 11.33 -27.12
N VAL A 453 11.37 11.06 -25.92
CA VAL A 453 11.94 10.10 -24.97
C VAL A 453 11.46 8.67 -25.27
N PHE A 454 10.20 8.51 -25.66
CA PHE A 454 9.54 7.22 -25.88
C PHE A 454 8.89 7.16 -27.28
N PRO A 455 9.67 7.07 -28.37
CA PRO A 455 9.16 7.18 -29.74
C PRO A 455 8.17 6.07 -30.14
N ASN A 456 8.22 4.91 -29.48
CA ASN A 456 7.35 3.77 -29.76
C ASN A 456 6.06 3.78 -28.94
N ARG A 457 5.87 4.75 -28.03
CA ARG A 457 4.68 4.83 -27.18
C ARG A 457 3.56 5.54 -27.94
N GLN A 458 2.41 4.87 -28.04
CA GLN A 458 1.22 5.43 -28.67
C GLN A 458 0.37 6.14 -27.61
N LEU A 459 0.14 7.44 -27.79
CA LEU A 459 -0.72 8.22 -26.92
C LEU A 459 -2.18 8.12 -27.36
N ALA A 460 -3.07 8.00 -26.39
CA ALA A 460 -4.50 8.07 -26.65
C ALA A 460 -4.89 9.49 -27.09
N ALA A 461 -5.93 9.59 -27.92
CA ALA A 461 -6.44 10.89 -28.35
C ALA A 461 -6.93 11.71 -27.14
N GLY A 462 -6.44 12.94 -27.01
CA GLY A 462 -6.78 13.84 -25.90
C GLY A 462 -5.80 13.79 -24.71
N THR A 463 -4.80 12.90 -24.71
CA THR A 463 -3.71 12.94 -23.74
C THR A 463 -2.71 14.04 -24.11
N PRO A 464 -2.25 14.89 -23.16
CA PRO A 464 -1.17 15.84 -23.41
C PRO A 464 0.08 15.11 -23.90
N ALA A 465 0.73 15.64 -24.94
CA ALA A 465 1.92 15.03 -25.53
C ALA A 465 3.23 15.41 -24.82
N ASN A 466 3.17 16.28 -23.81
CA ASN A 466 4.34 16.76 -23.08
C ASN A 466 4.61 15.91 -21.83
N ILE A 467 5.88 15.72 -21.50
CA ILE A 467 6.31 15.11 -20.25
C ILE A 467 6.58 16.23 -19.23
N PRO A 468 5.99 16.18 -18.02
CA PRO A 468 6.41 17.07 -16.94
C PRO A 468 7.83 16.65 -16.47
N VAL A 469 8.75 17.61 -16.50
CA VAL A 469 10.15 17.46 -16.10
C VAL A 469 10.33 18.14 -14.75
N LEU A 470 10.99 17.46 -13.81
CA LEU A 470 11.46 18.08 -12.57
C LEU A 470 12.82 18.70 -12.88
N ASP A 471 12.81 20.01 -13.12
CA ASP A 471 14.01 20.77 -13.45
C ASP A 471 14.76 21.14 -12.17
N LEU A 472 16.09 20.98 -12.20
CA LEU A 472 16.99 21.35 -11.11
C LEU A 472 18.02 22.34 -11.66
N SER A 473 17.87 23.62 -11.31
CA SER A 473 18.81 24.68 -11.69
C SER A 473 19.78 24.91 -10.53
N TYR A 474 21.04 24.53 -10.71
CA TYR A 474 22.08 24.63 -9.69
C TYR A 474 23.14 25.67 -10.08
N TYR A 475 23.31 26.68 -9.23
CA TYR A 475 24.24 27.79 -9.43
C TYR A 475 25.35 27.72 -8.36
N PRO A 476 26.45 26.97 -8.59
CA PRO A 476 27.44 26.66 -7.55
C PRO A 476 28.26 27.87 -7.08
N ALA A 477 28.32 28.95 -7.87
CA ALA A 477 28.98 30.20 -7.49
C ALA A 477 28.05 31.15 -6.72
N GLU A 478 26.74 30.94 -6.78
CA GLU A 478 25.77 31.80 -6.12
C GLU A 478 25.43 31.27 -4.73
N ARG A 479 25.30 32.18 -3.77
CA ARG A 479 24.94 31.86 -2.38
C ARG A 479 23.51 31.32 -2.33
N GLY A 480 23.31 30.17 -1.71
CA GLY A 480 21.96 29.62 -1.49
C GLY A 480 21.29 30.17 -0.22
N PRO A 481 20.03 29.78 0.03
CA PRO A 481 19.32 30.13 1.27
C PRO A 481 20.04 29.63 2.53
N TYR A 482 19.96 30.40 3.62
CA TYR A 482 20.53 30.12 4.93
C TYR A 482 22.03 29.81 4.91
N ASN A 483 22.78 30.53 4.08
CA ASN A 483 24.24 30.48 4.02
C ASN A 483 24.85 31.80 4.49
N TYR A 484 25.40 31.81 5.71
CA TYR A 484 26.03 32.99 6.33
C TYR A 484 27.56 32.93 6.29
N THR A 485 28.13 32.41 5.20
CA THR A 485 29.59 32.36 5.04
C THR A 485 30.18 33.76 4.94
N PRO A 486 31.15 34.14 5.77
CA PRO A 486 31.81 35.44 5.65
C PRO A 486 32.77 35.50 4.45
N ASN A 487 33.10 34.34 3.86
CA ASN A 487 34.05 34.22 2.76
C ASN A 487 33.36 34.39 1.41
N LEU A 488 33.02 35.63 1.08
CA LEU A 488 32.39 36.02 -0.19
C LEU A 488 33.30 36.95 -0.99
N THR A 489 33.15 36.92 -2.30
CA THR A 489 33.74 37.94 -3.18
C THR A 489 33.09 39.30 -2.90
N ASP A 490 33.71 40.42 -3.33
CA ASP A 490 33.07 41.74 -3.23
C ASP A 490 31.75 41.85 -4.04
N GLN A 491 31.49 40.94 -4.99
CA GLN A 491 30.20 40.84 -5.67
C GLN A 491 29.15 40.02 -4.90
N GLY A 492 29.55 39.39 -3.79
CA GLY A 492 28.69 38.55 -2.95
C GLY A 492 28.60 37.09 -3.39
N ASP A 493 29.43 36.65 -4.34
CA ASP A 493 29.49 35.26 -4.84
C ASP A 493 30.48 34.40 -4.03
N LEU A 494 30.33 33.07 -4.12
CA LEU A 494 31.16 32.06 -3.43
C LEU A 494 32.49 31.82 -4.16
N PHE A 495 33.61 31.74 -3.42
CA PHE A 495 34.94 31.58 -4.01
C PHE A 495 35.26 30.20 -4.59
N THR A 496 34.66 29.14 -4.05
CA THR A 496 35.00 27.74 -4.40
C THR A 496 33.76 26.95 -4.85
N PRO A 497 33.27 27.19 -6.08
CA PRO A 497 32.07 26.53 -6.61
C PRO A 497 32.14 25.00 -6.56
N GLU A 498 33.32 24.40 -6.74
CA GLU A 498 33.51 22.95 -6.79
C GLU A 498 33.35 22.25 -5.43
N GLN A 499 33.40 23.03 -4.33
CA GLN A 499 33.22 22.50 -2.97
C GLN A 499 31.81 22.74 -2.41
N ASN A 500 31.01 23.52 -3.14
CA ASN A 500 29.66 23.86 -2.72
C ASN A 500 28.70 22.73 -3.08
N TRP A 501 27.56 22.71 -2.39
CA TRP A 501 26.51 21.73 -2.60
C TRP A 501 25.15 22.39 -2.47
N ALA A 502 24.13 21.72 -2.98
CA ALA A 502 22.74 22.02 -2.68
C ALA A 502 21.95 20.72 -2.77
N GLY A 503 20.83 20.64 -2.07
CA GLY A 503 20.06 19.41 -2.02
C GLY A 503 18.59 19.66 -1.74
N ILE A 504 17.79 18.72 -2.21
CA ILE A 504 16.36 18.61 -1.92
C ILE A 504 16.09 17.25 -1.28
N THR A 505 15.14 17.22 -0.36
CA THR A 505 14.68 16.00 0.31
C THR A 505 13.18 15.85 0.17
N ARG A 506 12.72 14.60 0.16
CA ARG A 506 11.31 14.25 0.10
C ARG A 506 11.05 12.99 0.89
N ARG A 507 9.95 13.00 1.63
CA ARG A 507 9.44 11.79 2.30
C ARG A 507 8.91 10.79 1.26
N ILE A 508 9.33 9.54 1.40
CA ILE A 508 8.75 8.41 0.68
C ILE A 508 7.60 7.82 1.52
N THR A 509 6.44 7.65 0.89
CA THR A 509 5.23 7.13 1.56
C THR A 509 5.36 5.65 1.90
N THR A 510 5.97 4.88 1.00
CA THR A 510 6.26 3.46 1.15
C THR A 510 7.64 3.27 1.79
N THR A 511 7.68 3.00 3.09
CA THR A 511 8.96 2.89 3.84
C THR A 511 9.56 1.48 3.84
N ASP A 512 8.75 0.44 3.60
CA ASP A 512 9.23 -0.96 3.53
C ASP A 512 9.51 -1.36 2.07
N PHE A 513 10.74 -1.10 1.64
CA PHE A 513 11.21 -1.42 0.28
C PHE A 513 11.28 -2.91 0.02
N GLU A 514 11.56 -3.73 1.04
CA GLU A 514 11.57 -5.19 0.89
C GLU A 514 10.15 -5.70 0.61
N ALA A 515 9.17 -5.34 1.43
CA ALA A 515 7.79 -5.75 1.23
C ALA A 515 7.17 -5.21 -0.06
N SER A 516 7.66 -4.07 -0.54
CA SER A 516 7.15 -3.43 -1.77
C SER A 516 7.98 -3.76 -3.01
N ASN A 517 9.00 -4.61 -2.86
CA ASN A 517 9.91 -5.03 -3.92
C ASN A 517 10.51 -3.86 -4.73
N ILE A 518 11.00 -2.83 -4.05
CA ILE A 518 11.65 -1.69 -4.71
C ILE A 518 13.09 -2.06 -5.07
N GLU A 519 13.39 -2.13 -6.37
CA GLU A 519 14.70 -2.61 -6.87
C GLU A 519 15.54 -1.49 -7.50
N THR A 520 14.91 -0.55 -8.22
CA THR A 520 15.63 0.45 -9.02
C THR A 520 15.05 1.85 -8.86
N VAL A 521 15.93 2.85 -8.80
CA VAL A 521 15.56 4.25 -9.07
C VAL A 521 15.80 4.52 -10.54
N GLN A 522 14.77 4.95 -11.27
CA GLN A 522 14.85 5.24 -12.70
C GLN A 522 14.56 6.73 -12.94
N PHE A 523 15.42 7.37 -13.72
CA PHE A 523 15.25 8.75 -14.15
C PHE A 523 15.91 8.95 -15.49
N TRP A 524 15.35 9.86 -16.30
CA TRP A 524 15.95 10.33 -17.54
C TRP A 524 16.41 11.75 -17.35
N ILE A 525 17.72 11.95 -17.43
CA ILE A 525 18.36 13.26 -17.37
C ILE A 525 18.79 13.63 -18.78
N MET A 526 18.42 14.84 -19.19
CA MET A 526 18.99 15.43 -20.40
C MET A 526 20.49 15.61 -20.21
N ASP A 527 21.29 15.26 -21.23
CA ASP A 527 22.74 15.40 -21.15
C ASP A 527 23.10 16.85 -20.72
N PRO A 528 23.72 17.04 -19.54
CA PRO A 528 23.93 18.37 -19.00
C PRO A 528 25.21 19.01 -19.54
N PHE A 529 25.92 18.41 -20.49
CA PHE A 529 27.24 18.89 -20.92
C PHE A 529 27.24 19.48 -22.33
N PHE A 530 27.99 20.57 -22.50
CA PHE A 530 28.17 21.23 -23.79
C PHE A 530 28.82 20.33 -24.84
N ASN A 531 29.77 19.49 -24.42
CA ASN A 531 30.55 18.65 -25.32
C ASN A 531 30.68 17.23 -24.73
N ALA A 532 29.64 16.41 -24.93
CA ALA A 532 29.65 15.01 -24.53
C ALA A 532 29.48 14.06 -25.71
N SER A 533 29.94 12.83 -25.52
CA SER A 533 29.69 11.70 -26.38
C SER A 533 29.05 10.62 -25.52
N ASN A 534 28.00 9.99 -26.00
CA ASN A 534 27.37 8.90 -25.24
C ASN A 534 28.32 7.70 -25.14
N SER A 535 27.92 6.67 -24.38
CA SER A 535 28.72 5.45 -24.15
C SER A 535 29.07 4.66 -25.42
N VAL A 536 28.45 4.97 -26.56
CA VAL A 536 28.74 4.36 -27.88
C VAL A 536 29.48 5.31 -28.84
N GLY A 537 29.90 6.48 -28.38
CA GLY A 537 30.70 7.44 -29.15
C GLY A 537 29.91 8.33 -30.10
N GLU A 538 28.58 8.34 -30.02
CA GLU A 538 27.75 9.28 -30.77
C GLU A 538 27.77 10.65 -30.08
N PRO A 539 27.83 11.76 -30.84
CA PRO A 539 27.75 13.10 -30.28
C PRO A 539 26.43 13.28 -29.52
N ALA A 540 26.53 13.60 -28.23
CA ALA A 540 25.42 13.96 -27.37
C ALA A 540 25.80 15.32 -26.77
N THR A 541 25.60 16.39 -27.53
CA THR A 541 26.01 17.73 -27.12
C THR A 541 24.78 18.56 -26.80
N ASN A 542 24.65 19.00 -25.56
CA ASN A 542 23.71 20.04 -25.21
C ASN A 542 24.37 21.41 -25.46
N VAL A 543 24.20 21.92 -26.68
CA VAL A 543 24.83 23.18 -27.13
C VAL A 543 24.44 24.40 -26.29
N ASP A 544 23.39 24.30 -25.49
CA ASP A 544 22.92 25.37 -24.61
C ASP A 544 23.50 25.26 -23.18
N SER A 545 24.16 24.15 -22.85
CA SER A 545 24.80 23.98 -21.55
C SER A 545 26.07 24.81 -21.41
N GLN A 546 26.26 25.39 -20.23
CA GLN A 546 27.49 26.08 -19.83
C GLN A 546 28.50 25.14 -19.16
N ASN A 547 28.07 23.94 -18.75
CA ASN A 547 28.93 22.98 -18.06
C ASN A 547 29.74 22.15 -19.07
N SER A 548 31.06 22.16 -18.92
CA SER A 548 32.01 21.35 -19.69
C SER A 548 33.00 20.57 -18.81
N THR A 549 32.92 20.73 -17.50
CA THR A 549 33.93 20.29 -16.52
C THR A 549 33.48 19.13 -15.64
N GLY A 550 32.19 18.80 -15.62
CA GLY A 550 31.63 17.69 -14.83
C GLY A 550 30.78 18.13 -13.64
N GLY A 551 30.46 17.19 -12.74
CA GLY A 551 29.71 17.39 -11.51
C GLY A 551 29.22 16.05 -10.95
N ASP A 552 28.92 15.99 -9.66
CA ASP A 552 28.43 14.80 -8.98
C ASP A 552 26.97 14.97 -8.55
N LEU A 553 26.13 13.98 -8.85
CA LEU A 553 24.76 13.88 -8.34
C LEU A 553 24.68 12.74 -7.33
N TYR A 554 24.31 13.07 -6.11
CA TYR A 554 24.09 12.09 -5.03
C TYR A 554 22.59 11.84 -4.86
N ILE A 555 22.23 10.57 -4.69
CA ILE A 555 20.85 10.15 -4.37
C ILE A 555 20.92 9.37 -3.07
N ASP A 556 20.61 10.05 -1.98
CA ASP A 556 20.57 9.45 -0.66
C ASP A 556 19.20 8.79 -0.44
N LEU A 557 19.22 7.50 -0.08
CA LEU A 557 18.02 6.72 0.25
C LEU A 557 18.17 6.15 1.64
N GLY A 558 17.24 6.51 2.54
CA GLY A 558 17.22 5.98 3.90
C GLY A 558 16.69 6.97 4.90
N ASN A 559 17.28 6.97 6.09
CA ASN A 559 16.93 7.89 7.17
C ASN A 559 17.78 9.15 7.02
N ILE A 560 17.16 10.21 6.53
CA ILE A 560 17.78 11.51 6.32
C ILE A 560 17.22 12.46 7.39
N SER A 561 18.05 13.37 7.89
CA SER A 561 17.61 14.38 8.86
C SER A 561 16.61 15.33 8.20
N GLU A 562 15.48 15.59 8.87
CA GLU A 562 14.50 16.62 8.49
C GLU A 562 14.87 18.01 9.04
N ASP A 563 15.92 18.09 9.86
CA ASP A 563 16.41 19.32 10.47
C ASP A 563 17.31 20.11 9.50
N VAL A 564 16.70 21.01 8.70
CA VAL A 564 17.36 21.79 7.64
C VAL A 564 18.31 22.84 8.22
N LEU A 565 17.83 23.57 9.23
CA LEU A 565 18.58 24.56 10.02
C LEU A 565 18.92 23.93 11.35
N ARG A 566 20.06 23.22 11.37
CA ARG A 566 20.35 22.27 12.45
C ARG A 566 20.49 22.95 13.80
N ASP A 567 19.43 22.94 14.59
CA ASP A 567 19.39 23.41 15.99
C ASP A 567 18.64 22.44 16.92
N GLY A 568 18.10 21.33 16.39
CA GLY A 568 17.34 20.35 17.14
C GLY A 568 15.94 20.83 17.57
N ARG A 569 15.47 21.96 17.02
CA ARG A 569 14.11 22.48 17.22
C ARG A 569 13.29 22.22 15.97
N LYS A 570 11.97 22.06 16.16
CA LYS A 570 11.04 22.01 15.03
C LYS A 570 10.61 23.43 14.71
N ALA A 571 11.19 24.02 13.66
CA ALA A 571 10.69 25.26 13.09
C ALA A 571 9.36 25.02 12.36
N PHE A 572 8.39 25.91 12.56
CA PHE A 572 7.15 25.95 11.79
C PHE A 572 6.56 27.36 11.85
N GLU A 573 6.46 27.98 10.69
CA GLU A 573 6.04 29.37 10.51
C GLU A 573 4.67 29.70 11.10
N ASN A 574 3.73 28.77 11.00
CA ASN A 574 2.37 28.97 11.50
C ASN A 574 2.26 29.00 13.04
N GLY A 575 3.34 28.68 13.75
CA GLY A 575 3.47 28.85 15.19
C GLY A 575 4.05 30.20 15.62
N LEU A 576 4.52 31.01 14.68
CA LEU A 576 5.05 32.35 14.95
C LEU A 576 3.90 33.32 15.30
N PRO A 577 4.19 34.43 16.01
CA PRO A 577 3.20 35.45 16.34
C PRO A 577 2.46 35.94 15.09
N ASN A 578 1.12 35.97 15.15
CA ASN A 578 0.29 36.44 14.01
C ASN A 578 0.13 37.96 13.94
N SER A 579 0.61 38.68 14.95
CA SER A 579 0.63 40.14 15.05
C SER A 579 1.72 40.59 16.02
N ALA A 580 2.04 41.89 16.03
CA ALA A 580 3.06 42.44 16.92
C ALA A 580 2.72 42.34 18.42
N ASP A 581 1.43 42.20 18.76
CA ASP A 581 0.92 42.13 20.13
C ASP A 581 0.54 40.70 20.55
N ASP A 582 0.81 39.69 19.71
CA ASP A 582 0.47 38.29 19.98
C ASP A 582 1.44 37.66 21.00
N VAL A 583 1.16 37.90 22.29
CA VAL A 583 1.90 37.34 23.42
C VAL A 583 1.62 35.85 23.66
N SER A 584 0.65 35.25 22.96
CA SER A 584 0.30 33.84 23.14
C SER A 584 1.20 32.89 22.35
N ALA A 585 1.85 33.41 21.31
CA ALA A 585 2.84 32.70 20.52
C ALA A 585 4.24 32.87 21.15
N GLU A 586 4.59 31.96 22.06
CA GLU A 586 5.92 31.92 22.64
C GLU A 586 6.98 31.45 21.61
N THR A 587 8.12 32.16 21.59
CA THR A 587 9.24 31.88 20.69
C THR A 587 10.55 31.83 21.47
N SER A 588 11.56 31.18 20.88
CA SER A 588 12.93 31.09 21.40
C SER A 588 13.90 31.41 20.27
N GLU A 589 15.00 32.05 20.61
CA GLU A 589 16.11 32.28 19.67
C GLU A 589 17.05 31.07 19.63
N THR A 590 17.52 30.74 18.43
CA THR A 590 18.62 29.81 18.14
C THR A 590 19.69 30.54 17.34
N THR A 591 20.81 29.91 17.02
CA THR A 591 21.83 30.57 16.20
C THR A 591 21.32 30.88 14.78
N TRP A 592 20.29 30.15 14.32
CA TRP A 592 19.71 30.31 12.99
C TRP A 592 18.57 31.33 12.92
N GLY A 593 17.96 31.71 14.05
CA GLY A 593 16.85 32.65 14.05
C GLY A 593 15.88 32.43 15.22
N VAL A 594 14.58 32.60 14.97
CA VAL A 594 13.49 32.56 15.94
C VAL A 594 12.54 31.39 15.66
N VAL A 595 12.39 30.49 16.62
CA VAL A 595 11.54 29.30 16.49
C VAL A 595 10.40 29.29 17.52
N PRO A 596 9.20 28.80 17.20
CA PRO A 596 8.14 28.63 18.18
C PRO A 596 8.49 27.59 19.25
N THR A 597 8.07 27.81 20.50
CA THR A 597 8.22 26.84 21.60
C THR A 597 6.99 25.96 21.80
N THR A 598 5.87 26.31 21.16
CA THR A 598 4.59 25.61 21.27
C THR A 598 4.57 24.33 20.43
N GLN A 599 3.64 23.43 20.74
CA GLN A 599 3.44 22.24 19.92
C GLN A 599 2.56 22.56 18.70
N SER A 600 3.07 22.29 17.50
CA SER A 600 2.29 22.36 16.26
C SER A 600 1.10 21.39 16.29
N VAL A 601 -0.14 21.89 16.37
CA VAL A 601 -1.38 21.09 16.32
C VAL A 601 -1.89 20.92 14.89
N VAL A 602 -1.94 22.01 14.12
CA VAL A 602 -2.40 22.07 12.73
C VAL A 602 -1.36 22.81 11.91
N ASN A 603 -1.14 22.40 10.67
CA ASN A 603 -0.28 23.12 9.72
C ASN A 603 -1.13 24.07 8.87
N ALA A 604 -1.47 25.23 9.42
CA ALA A 604 -2.24 26.27 8.74
C ALA A 604 -1.96 27.64 9.36
N PHE A 605 -1.81 28.66 8.51
CA PHE A 605 -1.68 30.05 8.95
C PHE A 605 -2.96 30.57 9.60
N ALA A 606 -2.80 31.50 10.53
CA ALA A 606 -3.93 32.17 11.17
C ALA A 606 -4.59 33.14 10.18
N ILE A 607 -5.91 33.02 10.00
CA ILE A 607 -6.70 34.01 9.26
C ILE A 607 -7.44 34.86 10.29
N VAL A 608 -6.88 36.01 10.64
CA VAL A 608 -7.50 36.92 11.59
C VAL A 608 -8.61 37.73 10.90
N GLN A 609 -9.84 37.61 11.40
CA GLN A 609 -11.00 38.30 10.82
C GLN A 609 -10.81 39.82 10.89
N GLY A 610 -10.69 40.47 9.73
CA GLY A 610 -10.50 41.93 9.64
C GLY A 610 -9.05 42.37 9.44
N ASP A 611 -8.08 41.45 9.46
CA ASP A 611 -6.67 41.72 9.13
C ASP A 611 -6.15 40.71 8.09
N ASN A 612 -6.14 41.14 6.82
CA ASN A 612 -5.59 40.37 5.70
C ASN A 612 -4.06 40.26 5.72
N SER A 613 -3.39 40.81 6.74
CA SER A 613 -1.93 40.90 6.81
C SER A 613 -1.30 40.04 7.92
N SER A 614 -2.10 39.23 8.64
CA SER A 614 -1.61 38.31 9.67
C SER A 614 -0.58 37.29 9.15
N ASN A 615 -0.76 36.81 7.91
CA ASN A 615 0.21 35.92 7.26
C ASN A 615 1.62 36.53 7.16
N LYS A 616 1.76 37.85 7.01
CA LYS A 616 3.08 38.50 6.84
C LYS A 616 3.99 38.33 8.07
N PHE A 617 3.40 38.05 9.23
CA PHE A 617 4.14 37.83 10.46
C PHE A 617 4.54 36.36 10.64
N GLN A 618 3.89 35.45 9.92
CA GLN A 618 4.09 34.02 10.05
C GLN A 618 4.90 33.44 8.89
N ASP A 619 4.59 33.83 7.65
CA ASP A 619 5.26 33.43 6.40
C ASP A 619 6.53 34.27 6.20
N VAL A 620 7.64 33.82 6.79
CA VAL A 620 8.91 34.57 6.91
C VAL A 620 10.14 33.67 6.76
N GLY A 621 10.00 32.46 6.23
CA GLY A 621 11.09 31.51 6.07
C GLY A 621 11.32 30.60 7.27
N LEU A 622 12.32 29.71 7.13
CA LEU A 622 12.70 28.72 8.13
C LEU A 622 13.41 29.33 9.35
N ASP A 623 14.00 30.51 9.21
CA ASP A 623 14.66 31.23 10.30
C ASP A 623 13.67 32.00 11.19
N GLY A 624 12.42 32.18 10.76
CA GLY A 624 11.39 32.89 11.51
C GLY A 624 11.58 34.41 11.56
N LEU A 625 12.47 34.97 10.75
CA LEU A 625 12.86 36.38 10.72
C LEU A 625 12.33 37.05 9.45
N GLY A 626 11.71 38.21 9.57
CA GLY A 626 11.27 38.95 8.39
C GLY A 626 12.43 39.71 7.78
N SER A 627 12.56 39.65 6.45
CA SER A 627 13.51 40.50 5.73
C SER A 627 13.22 41.99 6.03
N PRO A 628 14.23 42.88 6.00
CA PRO A 628 14.11 44.27 6.49
C PRO A 628 12.96 45.08 5.90
N ALA A 629 12.53 44.74 4.68
CA ALA A 629 11.37 45.37 4.04
C ALA A 629 10.05 45.06 4.76
N SER A 630 9.94 43.90 5.40
CA SER A 630 8.74 43.41 6.10
C SER A 630 8.46 44.13 7.42
N ASN A 631 9.47 44.79 8.00
CA ASN A 631 9.36 45.63 9.22
C ASN A 631 8.63 44.92 10.39
N ILE A 632 9.01 43.67 10.67
CA ILE A 632 8.41 42.90 11.78
C ILE A 632 9.12 43.28 13.09
N PRO A 633 8.40 43.85 14.09
CA PRO A 633 9.02 44.24 15.35
C PRO A 633 9.70 43.06 16.06
N GLY A 634 10.98 43.23 16.41
CA GLY A 634 11.74 42.23 17.17
C GLY A 634 12.17 40.98 16.37
N ARG A 635 11.83 40.89 15.08
CA ARG A 635 12.24 39.80 14.18
C ARG A 635 12.74 40.37 12.86
N ASP A 636 13.62 41.36 12.96
CA ASP A 636 14.32 41.95 11.82
C ASP A 636 15.61 41.16 11.58
N GLU A 637 15.69 40.58 10.40
CA GLU A 637 16.76 39.70 10.00
C GLU A 637 18.13 40.39 9.89
N SER A 638 18.17 41.66 9.44
CA SER A 638 19.42 42.43 9.31
C SER A 638 20.02 42.81 10.66
N LEU A 639 19.16 43.02 11.67
CA LEU A 639 19.58 43.24 13.05
C LEU A 639 20.05 41.94 13.69
N PHE A 640 19.37 40.82 13.44
CA PHE A 640 19.74 39.52 13.99
C PHE A 640 21.12 39.06 13.48
N PHE A 641 21.40 39.24 12.19
CA PHE A 641 22.67 38.87 11.57
C PHE A 641 23.64 40.05 11.40
N GLU A 642 23.55 41.08 12.25
CA GLU A 642 24.40 42.27 12.15
C GLU A 642 25.90 41.92 12.22
N ASP A 643 26.29 41.00 13.11
CA ASP A 643 27.67 40.54 13.26
C ASP A 643 28.21 39.89 11.98
N TYR A 644 27.39 39.11 11.29
CA TYR A 644 27.71 38.54 9.99
C TYR A 644 27.87 39.63 8.92
N LEU A 645 26.92 40.56 8.83
CA LEU A 645 26.97 41.66 7.86
C LEU A 645 28.17 42.59 8.08
N ASN A 646 28.64 42.72 9.32
CA ASN A 646 29.79 43.56 9.69
C ASN A 646 31.14 43.00 9.24
N VAL A 647 31.25 41.70 9.01
CA VAL A 647 32.50 41.06 8.54
C VAL A 647 32.60 40.94 7.02
N LEU A 648 31.53 41.24 6.29
CA LEU A 648 31.49 41.19 4.83
C LEU A 648 32.21 42.39 4.19
N ASP A 649 32.78 42.16 3.00
CA ASP A 649 33.27 43.22 2.13
C ASP A 649 32.14 44.20 1.74
N PRO A 650 32.42 45.49 1.48
CA PRO A 650 31.38 46.49 1.25
C PRO A 650 30.39 46.15 0.12
N GLY A 651 30.87 45.58 -1.00
CA GLY A 651 29.99 45.18 -2.10
C GLY A 651 29.10 44.00 -1.73
N ALA A 652 29.65 42.97 -1.08
CA ALA A 652 28.90 41.82 -0.59
C ALA A 652 27.86 42.22 0.45
N ARG A 653 28.22 43.13 1.38
CA ARG A 653 27.30 43.67 2.37
C ARG A 653 26.15 44.42 1.70
N ASN A 654 26.41 45.24 0.69
CA ASN A 654 25.34 45.95 -0.02
C ASN A 654 24.37 45.01 -0.74
N ARG A 655 24.86 43.87 -1.25
CA ARG A 655 24.02 42.85 -1.91
C ARG A 655 23.14 42.10 -0.90
N TRP A 656 23.71 41.69 0.23
CA TRP A 656 23.04 40.79 1.17
C TRP A 656 22.40 41.48 2.38
N ALA A 657 22.59 42.79 2.58
CA ALA A 657 21.95 43.50 3.69
C ALA A 657 20.42 43.59 3.58
N SER A 658 19.86 43.46 2.37
CA SER A 658 18.40 43.46 2.16
C SER A 658 17.74 42.09 2.37
N ASP A 659 18.54 41.02 2.36
CA ASP A 659 18.10 39.64 2.55
C ASP A 659 19.32 38.78 2.99
N PRO A 660 19.73 38.89 4.27
CA PRO A 660 20.86 38.13 4.81
C PRO A 660 20.74 36.60 4.69
N SER A 661 19.55 36.03 4.71
CA SER A 661 19.20 34.61 4.69
C SER A 661 19.01 34.12 3.26
N ASN A 662 18.77 35.01 2.30
CA ASN A 662 18.53 34.70 0.89
C ASN A 662 17.37 33.72 0.69
N ASP A 663 16.26 33.95 1.38
CA ASP A 663 15.06 33.10 1.35
C ASP A 663 13.78 33.83 0.90
N ASP A 664 13.91 35.08 0.45
CA ASP A 664 12.80 35.83 -0.14
C ASP A 664 12.17 35.09 -1.34
N TYR A 665 10.86 34.82 -1.26
CA TYR A 665 10.12 34.23 -2.36
C TYR A 665 9.74 35.26 -3.43
N ARG A 666 9.98 34.92 -4.70
CA ARG A 666 9.48 35.69 -5.86
C ARG A 666 8.64 34.82 -6.78
N PHE A 667 7.42 35.26 -7.04
CA PHE A 667 6.53 34.57 -7.98
C PHE A 667 7.05 34.72 -9.42
N PHE A 668 7.14 33.60 -10.13
CA PHE A 668 7.69 33.52 -11.50
C PHE A 668 6.89 34.30 -12.56
N ARG A 669 5.70 34.82 -12.25
CA ARG A 669 4.95 35.77 -13.10
C ARG A 669 4.82 37.16 -12.49
N GLY A 670 5.72 37.52 -11.58
CA GLY A 670 5.77 38.87 -11.02
C GLY A 670 6.24 39.89 -12.05
N ASP A 671 5.73 41.13 -11.96
CA ASP A 671 6.03 42.22 -12.89
C ASP A 671 7.53 42.56 -12.98
N ALA A 672 8.32 42.23 -11.95
CA ALA A 672 9.75 42.48 -11.91
C ALA A 672 10.52 41.71 -13.00
N TYR A 673 10.16 40.44 -13.25
CA TYR A 673 10.80 39.61 -14.27
C TYR A 673 10.45 40.09 -15.68
N ASP A 674 9.20 40.51 -15.89
CA ASP A 674 8.76 41.13 -17.14
C ASP A 674 9.47 42.45 -17.41
N ALA A 675 9.66 43.28 -16.37
CA ALA A 675 10.39 44.55 -16.45
C ALA A 675 11.89 44.35 -16.74
N ALA A 676 12.48 43.26 -16.21
CA ALA A 676 13.87 42.88 -16.48
C ALA A 676 14.06 42.21 -17.85
N GLY A 677 12.96 41.77 -18.49
CA GLY A 677 13.03 40.98 -19.71
C GLY A 677 13.68 39.61 -19.50
N ALA A 678 13.48 39.00 -18.32
CA ALA A 678 14.05 37.72 -17.92
C ALA A 678 13.66 36.57 -18.86
N ASP A 679 14.48 35.52 -18.92
CA ASP A 679 14.10 34.24 -19.56
C ASP A 679 13.41 33.31 -18.55
N ILE A 680 13.24 32.02 -18.87
CA ILE A 680 12.56 31.07 -17.96
C ILE A 680 13.48 30.63 -16.81
N LEU A 681 14.80 30.75 -16.98
CA LEU A 681 15.80 30.28 -16.01
C LEU A 681 16.21 31.36 -15.00
N THR A 682 15.91 32.62 -15.28
CA THR A 682 16.37 33.82 -14.54
C THR A 682 15.33 34.38 -13.59
#